data_AF-A0A8J4D853-F1
#
_entry.id   AF-A0A8J4D853-F1
#
_cell.length_a   1.000
_cell.length_b   1.000
_cell.length_c   1.000
_cell.angle_alpha   90.00
_cell.angle_beta   90.00
_cell.angle_gamma   90.00
#
_symmetry.space_group_name_H-M   'P 1'
#
loop_
_entity.id
_entity.type
_entity.pdbx_description
1 polymer ?
#
loop_
_entity_poly.entity_id
_entity_poly.type
_entity_poly.pdbx_seq_one_letter_code
_entity_poly.pdbx_strand_id
1 'polypeptide(L)'
;MTAKAFTIGGIGAQPSLDDVVKIAHGGIVVALDAAGAERVKKASPPPKSFQPETFDAAATSTTDFPAQLLDVAQSRAVLATRLLTLMNGTSGTRVQVAEFLVSLLNGNILPALPAAATDEEVLSRLADACHGAGTTVVQPAVRDDASGGADVAAAAAAVAVGPALGDALAAAGIVPPGVSATERVVLSTGCSAAAGVAALAVQGGKKLLSLATATAALSCEALGVQTKSFEADVVEAQGYKSAVVVADELLGLLEGSKRVGTLKGDKGAAAEQLTPFTAAPQRLGALSEALAAAYGSVRSEVQSGALPPKGLTPLSAPSPLLSTSLLDLSRALLATARDSLARARTVTTGLGPAAGGADGVAAVLQQVAAAESDVAAAQRQMAAVGQAMLTDVDAMPGVQAALAASSAVEAAVGAVAVEAVAAVASLRALEGPPAVPAATATEETAVAAAAAAAGGKGGGDKKKDRKASAAGVVLGKGTALLRSYVEKAAAASSPSPSLSSLSAAWSGARTALQPLGSGAAKFLDELRAVVEANQARRKPKIPKGTRDFLPEQMAIREKAFAVITSVFKRHGAVSIDTPVFELRETLMGKYGEDSKLIYDLADQGGEILSLRYDLTVPFARFVAVHSIGNIKRYHIGKVYRRDQPQMTRGRFREFFQCDFDIAGAYAPMVADAEVVKVLTEILTDLQLGKFEIKINHRGLLDAMLAIAGVPPQKFRPICSAIDKLDKEPWEVVRQEMVAEKGLPEEVADAIGQFVVLRGEPLELVTRLSVPDHPLAQHPMGKAALDDLAAMFNMLKAMGALGSLTLDLSLARGLDYYTGVIYEAVLHGANVGSIAAGGRYDKLVGMFSGKDVPAVGVSIGIERVFAIMEQQVRERAAASGRPVRAIETEVLVASIGSGLQVRRMELCAALWSAGVRAEFGYKPNPKMADNLGFCHENGVPYMVLFGEDELAKGVVKIKDMDAHQEETVPLEQLISELLQKLEKRKRQLAEAEATGVPPAGAEAPTPTGTAPGTADGSLA
;
A
#
# COMPACT_ATOMS: atom_id res chain seq x y z
N MET A 1 25.91 10.42 -32.21
CA MET A 1 25.69 10.11 -30.78
C MET A 1 26.11 8.67 -30.56
N THR A 2 27.24 8.42 -29.90
CA THR A 2 27.65 7.07 -29.51
C THR A 2 26.66 6.55 -28.48
N ALA A 3 26.01 5.42 -28.75
CA ALA A 3 25.11 4.80 -27.79
C ALA A 3 25.88 4.54 -26.48
N LYS A 4 25.35 5.02 -25.35
CA LYS A 4 25.97 4.82 -24.03
C LYS A 4 25.97 3.32 -23.72
N ALA A 5 27.15 2.73 -23.56
CA ALA A 5 27.28 1.31 -23.25
C ALA A 5 26.65 0.98 -21.89
N PHE A 6 26.02 -0.19 -21.79
CA PHE A 6 25.49 -0.72 -20.54
C PHE A 6 26.61 -1.42 -19.76
N THR A 7 26.90 -0.94 -18.55
CA THR A 7 28.03 -1.39 -17.73
C THR A 7 27.59 -2.43 -16.69
N ILE A 8 28.30 -3.57 -16.61
CA ILE A 8 28.03 -4.67 -15.68
C ILE A 8 29.11 -4.74 -14.57
N GLY A 9 28.70 -4.82 -13.30
CA GLY A 9 29.59 -5.12 -12.16
C GLY A 9 29.86 -3.99 -11.15
N GLY A 10 29.11 -2.87 -11.19
CA GLY A 10 29.29 -1.72 -10.28
C GLY A 10 28.83 -1.97 -8.83
N ILE A 11 29.46 -1.28 -7.86
CA ILE A 11 29.12 -1.40 -6.43
C ILE A 11 27.74 -0.77 -6.16
N GLY A 12 26.82 -1.53 -5.57
CA GLY A 12 25.50 -1.05 -5.13
C GLY A 12 24.41 -1.00 -6.22
N ALA A 13 24.75 -1.29 -7.47
CA ALA A 13 23.78 -1.41 -8.57
C ALA A 13 23.44 -2.89 -8.81
N GLN A 14 22.45 -3.41 -8.09
CA GLN A 14 21.89 -4.73 -8.39
C GLN A 14 21.19 -4.66 -9.76
N PRO A 15 21.57 -5.50 -10.75
CA PRO A 15 20.94 -5.47 -12.05
C PRO A 15 19.46 -5.84 -11.95
N SER A 16 18.61 -5.11 -12.66
CA SER A 16 17.19 -5.42 -12.76
C SER A 16 16.96 -6.52 -13.81
N LEU A 17 15.84 -7.25 -13.72
CA LEU A 17 15.46 -8.19 -14.79
C LEU A 17 15.26 -7.47 -16.13
N ASP A 18 14.89 -6.17 -16.11
CA ASP A 18 14.78 -5.36 -17.33
C ASP A 18 16.13 -5.18 -18.04
N ASP A 19 17.23 -5.16 -17.29
CA ASP A 19 18.56 -5.05 -17.86
C ASP A 19 18.96 -6.34 -18.59
N VAL A 20 18.61 -7.50 -18.02
CA VAL A 20 18.79 -8.81 -18.69
C VAL A 20 18.00 -8.85 -20.00
N VAL A 21 16.73 -8.43 -19.99
CA VAL A 21 15.87 -8.38 -21.18
C VAL A 21 16.43 -7.46 -22.27
N LYS A 22 16.93 -6.27 -21.88
CA LYS A 22 17.55 -5.31 -22.82
C LYS A 22 18.78 -5.89 -23.50
N ILE A 23 19.65 -6.57 -22.75
CA ILE A 23 20.82 -7.25 -23.31
C ILE A 23 20.39 -8.39 -24.25
N ALA A 24 19.37 -9.15 -23.85
CA ALA A 24 18.85 -10.29 -24.61
C ALA A 24 18.32 -9.91 -26.00
N HIS A 25 17.59 -8.80 -26.12
CA HIS A 25 17.00 -8.36 -27.40
C HIS A 25 18.00 -7.63 -28.34
N GLY A 26 19.24 -7.41 -27.88
CA GLY A 26 20.26 -6.74 -28.68
C GLY A 26 20.03 -5.23 -28.80
N GLY A 27 20.92 -4.54 -29.55
CA GLY A 27 20.84 -3.10 -29.78
C GLY A 27 21.49 -2.21 -28.71
N ILE A 28 22.12 -2.80 -27.68
CA ILE A 28 22.91 -2.09 -26.68
C ILE A 28 24.30 -2.71 -26.60
N VAL A 29 25.33 -1.86 -26.59
CA VAL A 29 26.72 -2.29 -26.37
C VAL A 29 26.92 -2.59 -24.89
N VAL A 30 27.41 -3.78 -24.58
CA VAL A 30 27.72 -4.21 -23.20
C VAL A 30 29.19 -3.90 -22.89
N ALA A 31 29.47 -3.41 -21.69
CA ALA A 31 30.81 -3.18 -21.17
C ALA A 31 30.93 -3.64 -19.70
N LEU A 32 32.15 -3.88 -19.23
CA LEU A 32 32.40 -4.14 -17.81
C LEU A 32 32.59 -2.82 -17.06
N ASP A 33 32.07 -2.73 -15.84
CA ASP A 33 32.37 -1.63 -14.93
C ASP A 33 33.85 -1.67 -14.51
N ALA A 34 34.54 -0.52 -14.58
CA ALA A 34 35.97 -0.46 -14.30
C ALA A 34 36.31 -0.81 -12.84
N ALA A 35 35.52 -0.33 -11.88
CA ALA A 35 35.72 -0.65 -10.47
C ALA A 35 35.37 -2.11 -10.15
N GLY A 36 34.34 -2.66 -10.81
CA GLY A 36 33.98 -4.07 -10.78
C GLY A 36 35.08 -4.98 -11.32
N ALA A 37 35.63 -4.66 -12.49
CA ALA A 37 36.72 -5.41 -13.09
C ALA A 37 37.97 -5.42 -12.19
N GLU A 38 38.38 -4.28 -11.64
CA GLU A 38 39.51 -4.21 -10.70
C GLU A 38 39.26 -5.01 -9.41
N ARG A 39 38.02 -5.03 -8.91
CA ARG A 39 37.63 -5.88 -7.77
C ARG A 39 37.81 -7.35 -8.09
N VAL A 40 37.33 -7.82 -9.25
CA VAL A 40 37.48 -9.22 -9.67
C VAL A 40 38.96 -9.57 -9.84
N LYS A 41 39.78 -8.70 -10.46
CA LYS A 41 41.24 -8.91 -10.57
C LYS A 41 41.90 -9.06 -9.20
N LYS A 42 41.50 -8.26 -8.21
CA LYS A 42 42.04 -8.32 -6.85
C LYS A 42 41.58 -9.56 -6.07
N ALA A 43 40.34 -9.99 -6.27
CA ALA A 43 39.75 -11.13 -5.57
C ALA A 43 40.13 -12.49 -6.19
N SER A 44 40.43 -12.53 -7.48
CA SER A 44 40.79 -13.74 -8.24
C SER A 44 41.95 -13.42 -9.20
N PRO A 45 43.17 -13.22 -8.67
CA PRO A 45 44.30 -12.80 -9.48
C PRO A 45 44.65 -13.90 -10.51
N PRO A 46 45.05 -13.53 -11.73
CA PRO A 46 45.47 -14.49 -12.73
C PRO A 46 46.70 -15.27 -12.21
N PRO A 47 46.78 -16.60 -12.44
CA PRO A 47 47.93 -17.40 -12.03
C PRO A 47 49.19 -16.95 -12.78
N LYS A 48 50.36 -17.09 -12.14
CA LYS A 48 51.67 -16.74 -12.75
C LYS A 48 51.95 -17.48 -14.07
N SER A 49 51.36 -18.66 -14.24
CA SER A 49 51.32 -19.42 -15.49
C SER A 49 49.96 -20.10 -15.60
N PHE A 50 49.10 -19.65 -16.51
CA PHE A 50 47.82 -20.31 -16.79
C PHE A 50 48.06 -21.49 -17.74
N GLN A 51 47.60 -22.69 -17.35
CA GLN A 51 47.45 -23.81 -18.27
C GLN A 51 45.96 -24.12 -18.40
N PRO A 52 45.39 -24.05 -19.62
CA PRO A 52 44.03 -24.55 -19.83
C PRO A 52 44.02 -26.04 -19.52
N GLU A 53 42.88 -26.55 -19.04
CA GLU A 53 42.72 -27.99 -18.92
C GLU A 53 42.87 -28.67 -20.30
N THR A 54 43.29 -29.93 -20.31
CA THR A 54 43.34 -30.74 -21.53
C THR A 54 41.91 -30.95 -22.04
N PHE A 55 41.54 -30.20 -23.06
CA PHE A 55 40.24 -30.27 -23.72
C PHE A 55 40.33 -31.25 -24.91
N ASP A 56 39.62 -32.36 -24.83
CA ASP A 56 39.54 -33.31 -25.94
C ASP A 56 38.48 -32.86 -26.97
N ALA A 57 38.94 -32.16 -28.00
CA ALA A 57 38.09 -31.69 -29.09
C ALA A 57 37.39 -32.83 -29.85
N ALA A 58 37.88 -34.08 -29.76
CA ALA A 58 37.28 -35.24 -30.44
C ALA A 58 36.10 -35.86 -29.66
N ALA A 59 35.99 -35.60 -28.35
CA ALA A 59 34.90 -36.12 -27.51
C ALA A 59 33.58 -35.33 -27.65
N THR A 60 33.64 -34.06 -28.05
CA THR A 60 32.49 -33.23 -28.42
C THR A 60 32.28 -33.30 -29.94
N SER A 61 31.65 -34.37 -30.42
CA SER A 61 31.32 -34.52 -31.84
C SER A 61 30.42 -33.38 -32.32
N THR A 62 30.64 -32.88 -33.54
CA THR A 62 29.74 -31.95 -34.23
C THR A 62 28.40 -32.59 -34.64
N THR A 63 28.20 -33.88 -34.30
CA THR A 63 27.09 -34.73 -34.78
C THR A 63 26.06 -35.10 -33.71
N ASP A 64 26.30 -34.81 -32.42
CA ASP A 64 25.33 -35.04 -31.33
C ASP A 64 24.74 -33.73 -30.80
N PHE A 65 23.92 -33.05 -31.61
CA PHE A 65 23.11 -31.93 -31.12
C PHE A 65 21.70 -32.41 -30.72
N PRO A 66 21.17 -31.97 -29.57
CA PRO A 66 19.80 -32.29 -29.19
C PRO A 66 18.79 -31.72 -30.20
N ALA A 67 17.62 -32.36 -30.28
CA ALA A 67 16.58 -32.02 -31.26
C ALA A 67 16.01 -30.58 -31.15
N GLN A 68 16.31 -29.85 -30.06
CA GLN A 68 15.82 -28.50 -29.80
C GLN A 68 16.88 -27.63 -29.10
N LEU A 69 17.08 -26.40 -29.59
CA LEU A 69 18.04 -25.42 -29.09
C LEU A 69 17.33 -24.20 -28.49
N LEU A 70 18.01 -23.50 -27.57
CA LEU A 70 17.56 -22.19 -27.10
C LEU A 70 17.63 -21.19 -28.28
N ASP A 71 16.65 -20.30 -28.35
CA ASP A 71 16.65 -19.24 -29.36
C ASP A 71 17.74 -18.18 -29.11
N VAL A 72 17.87 -17.22 -30.03
CA VAL A 72 18.86 -16.14 -29.96
C VAL A 72 18.68 -15.28 -28.69
N ALA A 73 17.46 -14.90 -28.35
CA ALA A 73 17.19 -14.04 -27.19
C ALA A 73 17.43 -14.79 -25.88
N GLN A 74 16.99 -16.04 -25.80
CA GLN A 74 17.21 -16.96 -24.69
C GLN A 74 18.71 -17.18 -24.45
N SER A 75 19.46 -17.48 -25.52
CA SER A 75 20.92 -17.67 -25.43
C SER A 75 21.63 -16.41 -24.96
N ARG A 76 21.25 -15.23 -25.46
CA ARG A 76 21.79 -13.94 -24.99
C ARG A 76 21.44 -13.67 -23.52
N ALA A 77 20.24 -14.04 -23.07
CA ALA A 77 19.84 -13.88 -21.67
C ALA A 77 20.67 -14.79 -20.74
N VAL A 78 20.94 -16.04 -21.13
CA VAL A 78 21.83 -16.95 -20.39
C VAL A 78 23.23 -16.36 -20.27
N LEU A 79 23.81 -15.86 -21.38
CA LEU A 79 25.12 -15.21 -21.38
C LEU A 79 25.14 -13.95 -20.48
N ALA A 80 24.08 -13.14 -20.51
CA ALA A 80 23.96 -11.93 -19.70
C ALA A 80 23.90 -12.25 -18.20
N THR A 81 23.03 -13.18 -17.78
CA THR A 81 22.91 -13.59 -16.38
C THR A 81 24.20 -14.25 -15.88
N ARG A 82 24.87 -15.04 -16.73
CA ARG A 82 26.18 -15.61 -16.41
C ARG A 82 27.22 -14.52 -16.20
N LEU A 83 27.30 -13.54 -17.11
CA LEU A 83 28.22 -12.41 -17.01
C LEU A 83 27.99 -11.59 -15.73
N LEU A 84 26.72 -11.34 -15.37
CA LEU A 84 26.34 -10.66 -14.13
C LEU A 84 26.87 -11.41 -12.90
N THR A 85 26.68 -12.73 -12.86
CA THR A 85 27.14 -13.59 -11.77
C THR A 85 28.67 -13.54 -11.61
N LEU A 86 29.42 -13.66 -12.71
CA LEU A 86 30.88 -13.63 -12.69
C LEU A 86 31.46 -12.28 -12.21
N MET A 87 30.76 -11.18 -12.48
CA MET A 87 31.23 -9.83 -12.15
C MET A 87 30.92 -9.37 -10.72
N ASN A 88 30.07 -10.09 -9.98
CA ASN A 88 29.60 -9.66 -8.66
C ASN A 88 30.54 -10.03 -7.48
N GLY A 89 31.59 -10.83 -7.72
CA GLY A 89 32.77 -10.92 -6.86
C GLY A 89 32.93 -12.25 -6.14
N THR A 90 34.17 -12.79 -6.20
CA THR A 90 34.68 -14.05 -5.58
C THR A 90 34.31 -15.37 -6.26
N SER A 91 33.97 -15.35 -7.55
CA SER A 91 33.75 -16.56 -8.37
C SER A 91 35.01 -17.42 -8.54
N GLY A 92 36.22 -16.86 -8.40
CA GLY A 92 37.46 -17.59 -8.73
C GLY A 92 37.78 -17.64 -10.22
N THR A 93 37.00 -16.94 -11.06
CA THR A 93 37.23 -16.85 -12.51
C THR A 93 38.03 -15.62 -12.90
N ARG A 94 38.91 -15.76 -13.88
CA ARG A 94 39.65 -14.65 -14.48
C ARG A 94 38.73 -13.65 -15.18
N VAL A 95 39.10 -12.36 -15.13
CA VAL A 95 38.36 -11.27 -15.80
C VAL A 95 38.30 -11.46 -17.33
N GLN A 96 39.31 -12.12 -17.91
CA GLN A 96 39.34 -12.46 -19.33
C GLN A 96 38.15 -13.31 -19.79
N VAL A 97 37.60 -14.14 -18.89
CA VAL A 97 36.39 -14.93 -19.18
C VAL A 97 35.16 -14.01 -19.30
N ALA A 98 35.05 -13.02 -18.42
CA ALA A 98 33.98 -12.01 -18.50
C ALA A 98 34.12 -11.12 -19.75
N GLU A 99 35.33 -10.71 -20.09
CA GLU A 99 35.63 -9.95 -21.33
C GLU A 99 35.28 -10.76 -22.60
N PHE A 100 35.52 -12.07 -22.59
CA PHE A 100 35.11 -12.96 -23.66
C PHE A 100 33.58 -13.01 -23.83
N LEU A 101 32.82 -13.18 -22.75
CA LEU A 101 31.35 -13.17 -22.81
C LEU A 101 30.79 -11.82 -23.31
N VAL A 102 31.39 -10.70 -22.94
CA VAL A 102 31.07 -9.38 -23.49
C VAL A 102 31.30 -9.34 -25.00
N SER A 103 32.41 -9.93 -25.46
CA SER A 103 32.76 -9.99 -26.88
C SER A 103 31.75 -10.85 -27.67
N LEU A 104 31.30 -11.97 -27.11
CA LEU A 104 30.23 -12.80 -27.69
C LEU A 104 28.91 -12.02 -27.82
N LEU A 105 28.49 -11.34 -26.75
CA LEU A 105 27.24 -10.57 -26.72
C LEU A 105 27.25 -9.40 -27.71
N ASN A 106 28.37 -8.68 -27.82
CA ASN A 106 28.53 -7.53 -28.72
C ASN A 106 28.76 -7.95 -30.18
N GLY A 107 29.46 -9.07 -30.42
CA GLY A 107 29.67 -9.65 -31.74
C GLY A 107 28.47 -10.44 -32.26
N ASN A 108 27.45 -10.66 -31.42
CA ASN A 108 26.32 -11.55 -31.69
C ASN A 108 26.75 -12.97 -32.11
N ILE A 109 27.83 -13.46 -31.50
CA ILE A 109 28.38 -14.81 -31.70
C ILE A 109 27.91 -15.66 -30.52
N LEU A 110 26.81 -16.38 -30.72
CA LEU A 110 26.10 -17.06 -29.64
C LEU A 110 26.34 -18.57 -29.74
N PRO A 111 26.83 -19.23 -28.68
CA PRO A 111 26.98 -20.68 -28.69
C PRO A 111 25.61 -21.35 -28.76
N ALA A 112 25.50 -22.48 -29.48
CA ALA A 112 24.30 -23.29 -29.53
C ALA A 112 24.07 -23.98 -28.18
N LEU A 113 23.04 -23.55 -27.46
CA LEU A 113 22.70 -24.08 -26.13
C LEU A 113 21.50 -25.04 -26.20
N PRO A 114 21.55 -26.19 -25.52
CA PRO A 114 20.49 -27.20 -25.58
C PRO A 114 19.23 -26.80 -24.80
N ALA A 115 18.05 -27.01 -25.38
CA ALA A 115 16.77 -26.63 -24.74
C ALA A 115 16.20 -27.71 -23.79
N ALA A 116 16.51 -28.99 -24.02
CA ALA A 116 16.00 -30.12 -23.21
C ALA A 116 16.94 -30.55 -22.07
N ALA A 117 17.96 -29.73 -21.77
CA ALA A 117 19.07 -30.04 -20.88
C ALA A 117 18.88 -29.49 -19.46
N THR A 118 19.67 -30.00 -18.51
CA THR A 118 19.78 -29.40 -17.17
C THR A 118 20.53 -28.07 -17.22
N ASP A 119 20.37 -27.24 -16.18
CA ASP A 119 21.14 -26.00 -16.04
C ASP A 119 22.66 -26.22 -16.13
N GLU A 120 23.16 -27.28 -15.49
CA GLU A 120 24.57 -27.65 -15.52
C GLU A 120 25.03 -28.01 -16.94
N GLU A 121 24.23 -28.76 -17.70
CA GLU A 121 24.56 -29.14 -19.06
C GLU A 121 24.56 -27.92 -20.00
N VAL A 122 23.60 -27.00 -19.86
CA VAL A 122 23.58 -25.72 -20.62
C VAL A 122 24.83 -24.90 -20.32
N LEU A 123 25.19 -24.76 -19.05
CA LEU A 123 26.34 -23.97 -18.62
C LEU A 123 27.68 -24.66 -18.95
N SER A 124 27.73 -25.99 -19.00
CA SER A 124 28.90 -26.74 -19.47
C SER A 124 29.20 -26.43 -20.94
N ARG A 125 28.17 -26.27 -21.79
CA ARG A 125 28.37 -25.85 -23.20
C ARG A 125 28.93 -24.44 -23.30
N LEU A 126 28.60 -23.56 -22.35
CA LEU A 126 29.21 -22.23 -22.26
C LEU A 126 30.68 -22.30 -21.81
N ALA A 127 31.04 -23.25 -20.95
CA ALA A 127 32.43 -23.51 -20.59
C ALA A 127 33.23 -24.05 -21.79
N ASP A 128 32.67 -24.97 -22.58
CA ASP A 128 33.28 -25.48 -23.81
C ASP A 128 33.48 -24.36 -24.85
N ALA A 129 32.54 -23.41 -24.94
CA ALA A 129 32.66 -22.24 -25.80
C ALA A 129 33.89 -21.37 -25.45
N CYS A 130 34.36 -21.37 -24.20
CA CYS A 130 35.57 -20.68 -23.79
C CYS A 130 36.86 -21.32 -24.33
N HIS A 131 36.79 -22.56 -24.83
CA HIS A 131 37.85 -23.22 -25.61
C HIS A 131 37.67 -23.07 -27.13
N GLY A 132 36.64 -22.34 -27.58
CA GLY A 132 36.30 -22.19 -29.00
C GLY A 132 35.57 -23.39 -29.60
N ALA A 133 35.08 -24.31 -28.76
CA ALA A 133 34.39 -25.53 -29.18
C ALA A 133 32.87 -25.33 -29.30
N GLY A 134 32.24 -26.13 -30.18
CA GLY A 134 30.81 -26.10 -30.43
C GLY A 134 30.42 -25.38 -31.73
N THR A 135 29.14 -25.08 -31.86
CA THR A 135 28.55 -24.37 -33.01
C THR A 135 27.85 -23.10 -32.53
N THR A 136 27.55 -22.21 -33.46
CA THR A 136 26.75 -21.02 -33.19
C THR A 136 25.25 -21.29 -33.35
N VAL A 137 24.41 -20.49 -32.70
CA VAL A 137 22.98 -20.43 -32.99
C VAL A 137 22.69 -19.22 -33.86
N VAL A 138 21.93 -19.43 -34.94
CA VAL A 138 21.50 -18.36 -35.85
C VAL A 138 19.99 -18.38 -36.04
N GLN A 139 19.42 -17.20 -36.23
CA GLN A 139 18.04 -17.05 -36.66
C GLN A 139 18.03 -16.93 -38.19
N PRO A 140 17.27 -17.76 -38.92
CA PRO A 140 17.25 -17.72 -40.37
C PRO A 140 16.72 -16.38 -40.87
N ALA A 141 17.36 -15.82 -41.90
CA ALA A 141 16.87 -14.64 -42.59
C ALA A 141 15.55 -14.98 -43.31
N VAL A 142 14.49 -14.23 -43.01
CA VAL A 142 13.23 -14.31 -43.76
C VAL A 142 13.52 -13.88 -45.19
N ARG A 143 13.32 -14.78 -46.17
CA ARG A 143 13.39 -14.42 -47.59
C ARG A 143 12.10 -13.70 -48.01
N ASP A 144 12.24 -12.61 -48.76
CA ASP A 144 11.15 -11.73 -49.22
C ASP A 144 10.35 -12.29 -50.43
N ASP A 145 10.53 -13.55 -50.83
CA ASP A 145 9.83 -14.15 -51.97
C ASP A 145 8.45 -14.73 -51.60
N ALA A 146 7.42 -14.02 -52.08
CA ALA A 146 6.01 -14.27 -51.87
C ALA A 146 5.51 -15.65 -52.38
N SER A 147 4.84 -16.41 -51.51
CA SER A 147 3.53 -17.09 -51.71
C SER A 147 3.37 -18.30 -50.77
N GLY A 148 2.86 -18.07 -49.54
CA GLY A 148 2.55 -19.17 -48.61
C GLY A 148 2.23 -18.67 -47.19
N GLY A 149 0.96 -18.34 -46.94
CA GLY A 149 0.47 -17.66 -45.72
C GLY A 149 0.36 -18.49 -44.44
N ALA A 150 1.22 -19.48 -44.21
CA ALA A 150 1.31 -20.21 -42.93
C ALA A 150 2.76 -20.45 -42.48
N ASP A 151 3.73 -20.40 -43.40
CA ASP A 151 5.12 -20.81 -43.13
C ASP A 151 6.05 -19.67 -42.72
N VAL A 152 5.67 -18.39 -42.86
CA VAL A 152 6.58 -17.26 -42.55
C VAL A 152 6.76 -17.04 -41.04
N ALA A 153 5.72 -17.28 -40.24
CA ALA A 153 5.82 -17.21 -38.77
C ALA A 153 6.52 -18.44 -38.17
N ALA A 154 6.36 -19.62 -38.80
CA ALA A 154 7.08 -20.83 -38.43
C ALA A 154 8.56 -20.76 -38.83
N ALA A 155 8.88 -20.16 -40.00
CA ALA A 155 10.24 -19.97 -40.48
C ALA A 155 11.04 -18.93 -39.65
N ALA A 156 10.39 -17.86 -39.15
CA ALA A 156 11.02 -16.88 -38.26
C ALA A 156 11.38 -17.45 -36.86
N ALA A 157 10.73 -18.56 -36.46
CA ALA A 157 10.93 -19.25 -35.19
C ALA A 157 11.85 -20.49 -35.29
N ALA A 158 12.25 -20.90 -36.50
CA ALA A 158 13.11 -22.06 -36.69
C ALA A 158 14.55 -21.74 -36.30
N VAL A 159 14.95 -22.12 -35.09
CA VAL A 159 16.34 -22.02 -34.62
C VAL A 159 17.23 -22.94 -35.46
N ALA A 160 18.28 -22.40 -36.08
CA ALA A 160 19.20 -23.16 -36.92
C ALA A 160 20.61 -23.21 -36.32
N VAL A 161 21.28 -24.34 -36.53
CA VAL A 161 22.71 -24.50 -36.20
C VAL A 161 23.52 -23.69 -37.22
N GLY A 162 24.28 -22.73 -36.72
CA GLY A 162 25.18 -21.90 -37.50
C GLY A 162 26.56 -22.55 -37.70
N PRO A 163 27.54 -21.80 -38.23
CA PRO A 163 28.91 -22.29 -38.42
C PRO A 163 29.56 -22.71 -37.09
N ALA A 164 30.66 -23.46 -37.20
CA ALA A 164 31.48 -23.82 -36.06
C ALA A 164 31.89 -22.57 -35.26
N LEU A 165 31.83 -22.64 -33.94
CA LEU A 165 32.08 -21.49 -33.07
C LEU A 165 33.50 -20.95 -33.27
N GLY A 166 34.49 -21.84 -33.39
CA GLY A 166 35.88 -21.47 -33.67
C GLY A 166 36.05 -20.62 -34.94
N ASP A 167 35.33 -20.96 -36.01
CA ASP A 167 35.37 -20.21 -37.28
C ASP A 167 34.73 -18.82 -37.13
N ALA A 168 33.60 -18.74 -36.42
CA ALA A 168 32.93 -17.46 -36.15
C ALA A 168 33.78 -16.54 -35.26
N LEU A 169 34.48 -17.10 -34.27
CA LEU A 169 35.41 -16.38 -33.40
C LEU A 169 36.64 -15.88 -34.17
N ALA A 170 37.22 -16.73 -35.02
CA ALA A 170 38.34 -16.36 -35.89
C ALA A 170 37.96 -15.24 -36.85
N ALA A 171 36.77 -15.31 -37.46
CA ALA A 171 36.26 -14.28 -38.36
C ALA A 171 36.06 -12.92 -37.66
N ALA A 172 35.71 -12.93 -36.38
CA ALA A 172 35.54 -11.72 -35.57
C ALA A 172 36.82 -11.25 -34.86
N GLY A 173 37.94 -11.96 -35.00
CA GLY A 173 39.20 -11.66 -34.33
C GLY A 173 39.15 -11.84 -32.80
N ILE A 174 38.25 -12.69 -32.30
CA ILE A 174 38.06 -12.95 -30.86
C ILE A 174 38.85 -14.22 -30.50
N VAL A 175 39.75 -14.11 -29.53
CA VAL A 175 40.56 -15.25 -29.05
C VAL A 175 39.88 -15.88 -27.82
N PRO A 176 39.56 -17.19 -27.85
CA PRO A 176 39.04 -17.88 -26.67
C PRO A 176 40.05 -17.85 -25.51
N PRO A 177 39.64 -17.52 -24.28
CA PRO A 177 40.56 -17.40 -23.14
C PRO A 177 41.05 -18.75 -22.60
N GLY A 178 40.39 -19.85 -22.96
CA GLY A 178 40.48 -21.15 -22.29
C GLY A 178 40.03 -21.08 -20.83
N VAL A 179 39.71 -22.23 -20.21
CA VAL A 179 39.38 -22.31 -18.78
C VAL A 179 40.18 -23.42 -18.10
N SER A 180 40.49 -23.23 -16.81
CA SER A 180 41.02 -24.29 -15.94
C SER A 180 39.89 -25.19 -15.42
N ALA A 181 40.22 -26.37 -14.88
CA ALA A 181 39.22 -27.27 -14.28
C ALA A 181 38.39 -26.58 -13.17
N THR A 182 39.01 -25.73 -12.36
CA THR A 182 38.31 -24.95 -11.32
C THR A 182 37.38 -23.89 -11.94
N GLU A 183 37.83 -23.19 -12.98
CA GLU A 183 36.99 -22.23 -13.69
C GLU A 183 35.83 -22.90 -14.44
N ARG A 184 36.03 -24.10 -15.00
CA ARG A 184 34.98 -24.91 -15.63
C ARG A 184 33.90 -25.24 -14.62
N VAL A 185 34.26 -25.77 -13.45
CA VAL A 185 33.29 -26.06 -12.37
C VAL A 185 32.53 -24.80 -11.98
N VAL A 186 33.22 -23.67 -11.81
CA VAL A 186 32.52 -22.42 -11.49
C VAL A 186 31.58 -22.03 -12.62
N LEU A 187 32.00 -22.12 -13.89
CA LEU A 187 31.19 -21.77 -15.06
C LEU A 187 29.96 -22.66 -15.25
N SER A 188 30.09 -23.96 -14.95
CA SER A 188 29.02 -24.95 -15.06
C SER A 188 28.10 -25.02 -13.84
N THR A 189 28.41 -24.31 -12.75
CA THR A 189 27.63 -24.30 -11.50
C THR A 189 27.17 -22.89 -11.11
N GLY A 190 26.14 -22.75 -10.27
CA GLY A 190 25.63 -21.47 -9.76
C GLY A 190 24.34 -20.98 -10.44
N CYS A 191 24.18 -19.66 -10.58
CA CYS A 191 22.96 -19.02 -11.10
C CYS A 191 22.46 -19.72 -12.36
N SER A 192 21.24 -20.26 -12.27
CA SER A 192 20.63 -21.17 -13.23
C SER A 192 20.53 -20.51 -14.63
N ALA A 193 20.91 -21.22 -15.69
CA ALA A 193 20.60 -20.85 -17.07
C ALA A 193 19.09 -20.59 -17.24
N ALA A 194 18.27 -21.32 -16.47
CA ALA A 194 16.84 -21.10 -16.28
C ALA A 194 16.51 -19.65 -15.92
N ALA A 195 17.26 -18.98 -15.04
CA ALA A 195 16.99 -17.61 -14.61
C ALA A 195 17.09 -16.60 -15.77
N GLY A 196 18.00 -16.81 -16.73
CA GLY A 196 18.11 -15.99 -17.94
C GLY A 196 16.86 -16.11 -18.82
N VAL A 197 16.45 -17.35 -19.13
CA VAL A 197 15.23 -17.62 -19.92
C VAL A 197 13.98 -17.14 -19.19
N ALA A 198 13.89 -17.41 -17.89
CA ALA A 198 12.77 -17.02 -17.04
C ALA A 198 12.63 -15.49 -16.90
N ALA A 199 13.73 -14.73 -16.94
CA ALA A 199 13.67 -13.27 -16.94
C ALA A 199 12.88 -12.74 -18.16
N LEU A 200 13.04 -13.36 -19.33
CA LEU A 200 12.26 -13.04 -20.53
C LEU A 200 10.78 -13.36 -20.32
N ALA A 201 10.45 -14.55 -19.81
CA ALA A 201 9.08 -14.98 -19.57
C ALA A 201 8.36 -14.10 -18.53
N VAL A 202 9.02 -13.78 -17.41
CA VAL A 202 8.44 -12.94 -16.35
C VAL A 202 8.21 -11.51 -16.84
N GLN A 203 9.18 -10.90 -17.53
CA GLN A 203 9.03 -9.54 -18.04
C GLN A 203 8.05 -9.45 -19.21
N GLY A 204 8.07 -10.45 -20.09
CA GLY A 204 7.06 -10.63 -21.13
C GLY A 204 5.66 -10.75 -20.53
N GLY A 205 5.50 -11.58 -19.50
CA GLY A 205 4.25 -11.76 -18.77
C GLY A 205 3.76 -10.50 -18.05
N LYS A 206 4.65 -9.70 -17.44
CA LYS A 206 4.29 -8.41 -16.84
C LYS A 206 3.71 -7.43 -17.85
N LYS A 207 4.37 -7.28 -19.01
CA LYS A 207 3.87 -6.42 -20.08
C LYS A 207 2.60 -6.99 -20.71
N LEU A 208 2.52 -8.31 -20.86
CA LEU A 208 1.32 -9.00 -21.33
C LEU A 208 0.13 -8.80 -20.39
N LEU A 209 0.33 -8.75 -19.06
CA LEU A 209 -0.75 -8.46 -18.11
C LEU A 209 -1.41 -7.12 -18.44
N SER A 210 -0.64 -6.05 -18.66
CA SER A 210 -1.20 -4.74 -19.05
C SER A 210 -1.92 -4.80 -20.41
N LEU A 211 -1.37 -5.52 -21.40
CA LEU A 211 -2.04 -5.72 -22.69
C LEU A 211 -3.35 -6.52 -22.54
N ALA A 212 -3.34 -7.58 -21.74
CA ALA A 212 -4.51 -8.42 -21.49
C ALA A 212 -5.59 -7.65 -20.72
N THR A 213 -5.22 -6.81 -19.75
CA THR A 213 -6.14 -5.91 -19.03
C THR A 213 -6.78 -4.92 -20.01
N ALA A 214 -5.99 -4.29 -20.88
CA ALA A 214 -6.49 -3.36 -21.90
C ALA A 214 -7.44 -4.04 -22.89
N THR A 215 -7.08 -5.24 -23.36
CA THR A 215 -7.90 -6.02 -24.27
C THR A 215 -9.20 -6.49 -23.61
N ALA A 216 -9.14 -6.96 -22.36
CA ALA A 216 -10.34 -7.33 -21.59
C ALA A 216 -11.29 -6.14 -21.40
N ALA A 217 -10.76 -4.94 -21.14
CA ALA A 217 -11.55 -3.71 -21.10
C ALA A 217 -12.22 -3.42 -22.44
N LEU A 218 -11.49 -3.51 -23.56
CA LEU A 218 -12.04 -3.30 -24.90
C LEU A 218 -13.16 -4.31 -25.23
N SER A 219 -12.97 -5.57 -24.85
CA SER A 219 -13.99 -6.63 -24.97
C SER A 219 -15.23 -6.36 -24.13
N CYS A 220 -15.06 -5.84 -22.90
CA CYS A 220 -16.17 -5.41 -22.04
C CYS A 220 -16.99 -4.28 -22.70
N GLU A 221 -16.35 -3.33 -23.37
CA GLU A 221 -17.04 -2.26 -24.10
C GLU A 221 -17.74 -2.75 -25.36
N ALA A 222 -17.10 -3.64 -26.11
CA ALA A 222 -17.67 -4.23 -27.32
C ALA A 222 -19.04 -4.87 -27.00
N LEU A 223 -19.09 -5.66 -25.93
CA LEU A 223 -20.30 -6.35 -25.50
C LEU A 223 -21.24 -5.50 -24.61
N GLY A 224 -20.72 -4.41 -23.99
CA GLY A 224 -21.49 -3.52 -23.11
C GLY A 224 -21.70 -4.05 -21.69
N VAL A 225 -20.72 -4.79 -21.15
CA VAL A 225 -20.76 -5.47 -19.84
C VAL A 225 -20.90 -4.49 -18.67
N GLN A 226 -21.53 -4.91 -17.57
CA GLN A 226 -21.64 -4.12 -16.34
C GLN A 226 -20.31 -4.08 -15.57
N THR A 227 -19.92 -2.89 -15.09
CA THR A 227 -18.65 -2.66 -14.38
C THR A 227 -18.78 -2.67 -12.85
N LYS A 228 -19.98 -2.88 -12.30
CA LYS A 228 -20.20 -2.95 -10.83
C LYS A 228 -19.34 -4.01 -10.15
N SER A 229 -19.03 -5.11 -10.85
CA SER A 229 -18.14 -6.16 -10.34
C SER A 229 -16.68 -5.73 -10.19
N PHE A 230 -16.30 -4.55 -10.71
CA PHE A 230 -14.95 -4.00 -10.63
C PHE A 230 -14.81 -2.97 -9.51
N GLU A 231 -15.88 -2.64 -8.78
CA GLU A 231 -15.82 -1.71 -7.65
C GLU A 231 -14.95 -2.29 -6.52
N ALA A 232 -14.05 -1.46 -5.97
CA ALA A 232 -13.07 -1.90 -4.98
C ALA A 232 -13.70 -2.60 -3.77
N ASP A 233 -14.83 -2.10 -3.26
CA ASP A 233 -15.53 -2.73 -2.12
C ASP A 233 -16.07 -4.14 -2.47
N VAL A 234 -16.46 -4.39 -3.73
CA VAL A 234 -16.94 -5.69 -4.21
C VAL A 234 -15.78 -6.67 -4.36
N VAL A 235 -14.67 -6.21 -4.92
CA VAL A 235 -13.47 -7.03 -5.14
C VAL A 235 -12.75 -7.32 -3.81
N GLU A 236 -12.67 -6.34 -2.91
CA GLU A 236 -12.09 -6.51 -1.57
C GLU A 236 -12.84 -7.55 -0.73
N ALA A 237 -14.17 -7.63 -0.86
CA ALA A 237 -14.99 -8.61 -0.14
C ALA A 237 -14.62 -10.07 -0.50
N GLN A 238 -13.99 -10.30 -1.65
CA GLN A 238 -13.54 -11.61 -2.09
C GLN A 238 -12.11 -11.94 -1.62
N GLY A 239 -11.42 -11.00 -0.95
CA GLY A 239 -10.13 -11.23 -0.29
C GLY A 239 -8.89 -11.17 -1.19
N TYR A 240 -9.03 -10.79 -2.47
CA TYR A 240 -7.96 -10.88 -3.46
C TYR A 240 -7.34 -9.51 -3.77
N LYS A 241 -6.21 -9.17 -3.12
CA LYS A 241 -5.59 -7.83 -3.21
C LYS A 241 -5.20 -7.44 -4.63
N SER A 242 -4.62 -8.37 -5.38
CA SER A 242 -4.13 -8.10 -6.73
C SER A 242 -5.27 -7.87 -7.73
N ALA A 243 -6.45 -8.43 -7.46
CA ALA A 243 -7.65 -8.14 -8.25
C ALA A 243 -8.12 -6.70 -8.07
N VAL A 244 -7.90 -6.08 -6.90
CA VAL A 244 -8.28 -4.68 -6.68
C VAL A 244 -7.46 -3.76 -7.59
N VAL A 245 -6.16 -4.02 -7.72
CA VAL A 245 -5.27 -3.26 -8.62
C VAL A 245 -5.69 -3.40 -10.08
N VAL A 246 -5.98 -4.63 -10.51
CA VAL A 246 -6.46 -4.89 -11.89
C VAL A 246 -7.84 -4.27 -12.14
N ALA A 247 -8.76 -4.37 -11.18
CA ALA A 247 -10.08 -3.73 -11.28
C ALA A 247 -9.93 -2.21 -11.43
N ASP A 248 -8.97 -1.63 -10.72
CA ASP A 248 -8.65 -0.21 -10.79
C ASP A 248 -8.20 0.22 -12.19
N GLU A 249 -7.28 -0.54 -12.77
CA GLU A 249 -6.75 -0.34 -14.11
C GLU A 249 -7.86 -0.51 -15.17
N LEU A 250 -8.69 -1.57 -15.06
CA LEU A 250 -9.85 -1.78 -15.92
C LEU A 250 -10.79 -0.57 -15.90
N LEU A 251 -11.14 -0.06 -14.72
CA LEU A 251 -11.99 1.13 -14.60
C LEU A 251 -11.32 2.37 -15.21
N GLY A 252 -10.01 2.56 -14.99
CA GLY A 252 -9.25 3.66 -15.58
C GLY A 252 -9.20 3.63 -17.11
N LEU A 253 -9.15 2.44 -17.71
CA LEU A 253 -9.18 2.23 -19.16
C LEU A 253 -10.56 2.52 -19.76
N LEU A 254 -11.63 2.15 -19.04
CA LEU A 254 -13.04 2.30 -19.42
C LEU A 254 -13.60 3.71 -19.17
N GLU A 255 -12.85 4.56 -18.48
CA GLU A 255 -13.28 5.92 -18.12
C GLU A 255 -13.68 6.73 -19.37
N GLY A 256 -14.91 7.27 -19.35
CA GLY A 256 -15.51 8.02 -20.46
C GLY A 256 -16.33 7.20 -21.45
N SER A 257 -16.37 5.87 -21.31
CA SER A 257 -17.19 4.98 -22.13
C SER A 257 -18.69 5.25 -21.96
N LYS A 258 -19.44 5.23 -23.06
CA LYS A 258 -20.92 5.21 -23.04
C LYS A 258 -21.52 3.83 -23.32
N ARG A 259 -20.67 2.81 -23.48
CA ARG A 259 -21.10 1.45 -23.84
C ARG A 259 -21.14 0.48 -22.66
N VAL A 260 -20.22 0.61 -21.71
CA VAL A 260 -20.28 -0.23 -20.51
C VAL A 260 -21.60 -0.04 -19.77
N GLY A 261 -22.20 -1.14 -19.30
CA GLY A 261 -23.49 -1.12 -18.62
C GLY A 261 -24.73 -1.04 -19.53
N THR A 262 -24.59 -1.11 -20.87
CA THR A 262 -25.76 -1.14 -21.77
C THR A 262 -26.40 -2.52 -21.94
N LEU A 263 -25.68 -3.60 -21.59
CA LEU A 263 -26.20 -4.96 -21.66
C LEU A 263 -27.22 -5.20 -20.53
N LYS A 264 -28.50 -5.39 -20.90
CA LYS A 264 -29.56 -5.74 -19.96
C LYS A 264 -29.39 -7.20 -19.53
N GLY A 265 -29.26 -7.44 -18.23
CA GLY A 265 -29.03 -8.79 -17.69
C GLY A 265 -30.31 -9.63 -17.77
N ASP A 266 -30.37 -10.57 -18.70
CA ASP A 266 -31.39 -11.62 -18.71
C ASP A 266 -30.95 -12.80 -17.83
N LYS A 267 -31.86 -13.26 -16.98
CA LYS A 267 -31.63 -14.34 -15.99
C LYS A 267 -31.62 -15.70 -16.70
N GLY A 268 -30.45 -16.33 -16.81
CA GLY A 268 -30.28 -17.67 -17.40
C GLY A 268 -28.87 -17.91 -17.94
N ALA A 269 -28.70 -18.88 -18.85
CA ALA A 269 -27.43 -19.33 -19.49
C ALA A 269 -26.50 -18.22 -20.02
N ALA A 270 -26.98 -16.98 -20.16
CA ALA A 270 -26.18 -15.78 -20.43
C ALA A 270 -25.16 -15.44 -19.32
N ALA A 271 -25.42 -15.82 -18.06
CA ALA A 271 -24.52 -15.51 -16.93
C ALA A 271 -23.18 -16.26 -17.02
N GLU A 272 -23.20 -17.52 -17.46
CA GLU A 272 -21.99 -18.34 -17.65
C GLU A 272 -21.12 -17.78 -18.78
N GLN A 273 -21.74 -17.33 -19.88
CA GLN A 273 -21.05 -16.71 -21.02
C GLN A 273 -20.43 -15.34 -20.69
N LEU A 274 -20.97 -14.63 -19.70
CA LEU A 274 -20.46 -13.33 -19.22
C LEU A 274 -19.41 -13.45 -18.11
N THR A 275 -19.26 -14.63 -17.52
CA THR A 275 -18.31 -14.86 -16.41
C THR A 275 -16.86 -14.48 -16.77
N PRO A 276 -16.33 -14.77 -17.97
CA PRO A 276 -14.96 -14.35 -18.36
C PRO A 276 -14.73 -12.83 -18.38
N PHE A 277 -15.79 -12.03 -18.40
CA PHE A 277 -15.74 -10.56 -18.37
C PHE A 277 -15.90 -10.03 -16.95
N THR A 278 -16.91 -10.50 -16.21
CA THR A 278 -17.16 -10.03 -14.84
C THR A 278 -16.10 -10.50 -13.85
N ALA A 279 -15.50 -11.66 -14.09
CA ALA A 279 -14.40 -12.22 -13.30
C ALA A 279 -13.00 -11.78 -13.78
N ALA A 280 -12.91 -10.85 -14.75
CA ALA A 280 -11.62 -10.39 -15.28
C ALA A 280 -10.67 -9.86 -14.19
N PRO A 281 -11.11 -9.06 -13.19
CA PRO A 281 -10.24 -8.65 -12.09
C PRO A 281 -9.62 -9.82 -11.33
N GLN A 282 -10.40 -10.85 -11.03
CA GLN A 282 -9.96 -12.02 -10.27
C GLN A 282 -8.97 -12.86 -11.10
N ARG A 283 -9.28 -13.11 -12.38
CA ARG A 283 -8.46 -13.94 -13.28
C ARG A 283 -7.12 -13.29 -13.62
N LEU A 284 -7.13 -12.01 -13.98
CA LEU A 284 -5.90 -11.24 -14.27
C LEU A 284 -5.15 -10.88 -12.98
N GLY A 285 -5.85 -10.70 -11.87
CA GLY A 285 -5.23 -10.59 -10.54
C GLY A 285 -4.42 -11.85 -10.21
N ALA A 286 -4.92 -13.04 -10.57
CA ALA A 286 -4.19 -14.29 -10.35
C ALA A 286 -2.91 -14.39 -11.17
N LEU A 287 -2.93 -13.89 -12.40
CA LEU A 287 -1.72 -13.71 -13.18
C LEU A 287 -0.76 -12.72 -12.52
N SER A 288 -1.25 -11.60 -11.98
CA SER A 288 -0.44 -10.63 -11.25
C SER A 288 0.29 -11.24 -10.05
N GLU A 289 -0.37 -12.10 -9.26
CA GLU A 289 0.25 -12.78 -8.13
C GLU A 289 1.29 -13.82 -8.55
N ALA A 290 0.95 -14.65 -9.56
CA ALA A 290 1.89 -15.62 -10.10
C ALA A 290 3.14 -14.93 -10.69
N LEU A 291 2.97 -13.78 -11.35
CA LEU A 291 4.07 -12.94 -11.84
C LEU A 291 4.91 -12.37 -10.70
N ALA A 292 4.29 -11.92 -9.61
CA ALA A 292 5.01 -11.42 -8.44
C ALA A 292 5.86 -12.51 -7.79
N ALA A 293 5.29 -13.71 -7.61
CA ALA A 293 6.00 -14.88 -7.08
C ALA A 293 7.17 -15.29 -7.98
N ALA A 294 6.92 -15.48 -9.29
CA ALA A 294 7.96 -15.82 -10.25
C ALA A 294 9.04 -14.73 -10.36
N TYR A 295 8.66 -13.45 -10.33
CA TYR A 295 9.61 -12.34 -10.30
C TYR A 295 10.50 -12.38 -9.06
N GLY A 296 9.94 -12.67 -7.88
CA GLY A 296 10.70 -12.84 -6.64
C GLY A 296 11.73 -13.96 -6.76
N SER A 297 11.30 -15.14 -7.22
CA SER A 297 12.18 -16.30 -7.44
C SER A 297 13.30 -16.01 -8.45
N VAL A 298 12.96 -15.51 -9.64
CA VAL A 298 13.93 -15.22 -10.71
C VAL A 298 14.88 -14.10 -10.30
N ARG A 299 14.37 -13.04 -9.67
CA ARG A 299 15.22 -11.96 -9.14
C ARG A 299 16.18 -12.49 -8.09
N SER A 300 15.70 -13.30 -7.14
CA SER A 300 16.54 -13.92 -6.13
C SER A 300 17.62 -14.78 -6.78
N GLU A 301 17.31 -15.57 -7.80
CA GLU A 301 18.31 -16.36 -8.54
C GLU A 301 19.37 -15.49 -9.20
N VAL A 302 18.96 -14.46 -9.95
CA VAL A 302 19.86 -13.50 -10.61
C VAL A 302 20.75 -12.76 -9.59
N GLN A 303 20.23 -12.49 -8.39
CA GLN A 303 20.93 -11.77 -7.32
C GLN A 303 21.75 -12.67 -6.39
N SER A 304 21.38 -13.93 -6.19
CA SER A 304 22.04 -14.89 -5.29
C SER A 304 23.47 -15.22 -5.73
N GLY A 305 23.74 -15.17 -7.03
CA GLY A 305 25.09 -15.25 -7.59
C GLY A 305 26.02 -14.10 -7.18
N ALA A 306 25.52 -13.10 -6.44
CA ALA A 306 26.28 -11.89 -6.11
C ALA A 306 27.06 -11.93 -4.79
N LEU A 307 26.82 -12.89 -3.88
CA LEU A 307 27.41 -12.88 -2.54
C LEU A 307 27.65 -14.29 -1.97
N PRO A 308 28.75 -14.99 -2.30
CA PRO A 308 29.17 -16.07 -1.42
C PRO A 308 29.73 -15.46 -0.12
N PRO A 309 29.37 -15.98 1.06
CA PRO A 309 30.05 -15.61 2.30
C PRO A 309 31.55 -15.95 2.19
N LYS A 310 32.41 -15.10 2.75
CA LYS A 310 33.87 -15.34 2.76
C LYS A 310 34.18 -16.75 3.28
N GLY A 311 34.80 -17.59 2.45
CA GLY A 311 35.35 -18.89 2.86
C GLY A 311 34.44 -20.10 2.65
N LEU A 312 33.30 -19.97 1.96
CA LEU A 312 32.43 -21.09 1.61
C LEU A 312 32.41 -21.35 0.10
N THR A 313 32.27 -22.62 -0.28
CA THR A 313 32.02 -23.02 -1.68
C THR A 313 30.71 -22.38 -2.18
N PRO A 314 30.64 -21.92 -3.44
CA PRO A 314 29.39 -21.43 -4.03
C PRO A 314 28.26 -22.43 -3.81
N LEU A 315 27.10 -21.96 -3.34
CA LEU A 315 25.89 -22.79 -3.27
C LEU A 315 25.53 -23.19 -4.70
N SER A 316 25.59 -24.48 -4.99
CA SER A 316 25.48 -25.03 -6.35
C SER A 316 24.06 -25.44 -6.75
N ALA A 317 23.08 -25.29 -5.84
CA ALA A 317 21.71 -25.71 -6.11
C ALA A 317 20.83 -24.50 -6.49
N PRO A 318 20.07 -24.57 -7.60
CA PRO A 318 19.04 -23.57 -7.90
C PRO A 318 17.99 -23.58 -6.80
N SER A 319 17.31 -22.45 -6.60
CA SER A 319 16.22 -22.35 -5.64
C SER A 319 15.14 -23.39 -5.95
N PRO A 320 14.69 -24.18 -4.95
CA PRO A 320 13.59 -25.13 -5.14
C PRO A 320 12.27 -24.43 -5.48
N LEU A 321 12.20 -23.10 -5.34
CA LEU A 321 11.02 -22.30 -5.66
C LEU A 321 10.99 -21.83 -7.12
N LEU A 322 12.10 -21.92 -7.87
CA LEU A 322 12.16 -21.39 -9.23
C LEU A 322 11.19 -22.15 -10.16
N SER A 323 11.38 -23.46 -10.30
CA SER A 323 10.55 -24.28 -11.18
C SER A 323 9.07 -24.27 -10.78
N THR A 324 8.77 -24.31 -9.48
CA THR A 324 7.38 -24.28 -8.99
C THR A 324 6.69 -22.94 -9.28
N SER A 325 7.36 -21.81 -9.00
CA SER A 325 6.81 -20.48 -9.31
C SER A 325 6.66 -20.24 -10.82
N LEU A 326 7.54 -20.80 -11.66
CA LEU A 326 7.42 -20.74 -13.12
C LEU A 326 6.28 -21.60 -13.65
N LEU A 327 6.03 -22.78 -13.07
CA LEU A 327 4.86 -23.60 -13.43
C LEU A 327 3.54 -22.91 -13.03
N ASP A 328 3.51 -22.27 -11.86
CA ASP A 328 2.35 -21.46 -11.46
C ASP A 328 2.13 -20.26 -12.38
N LEU A 329 3.20 -19.60 -12.81
CA LEU A 329 3.15 -18.56 -13.84
C LEU A 329 2.62 -19.11 -15.17
N SER A 330 3.15 -20.23 -15.67
CA SER A 330 2.66 -20.91 -16.88
C SER A 330 1.17 -21.21 -16.78
N ARG A 331 0.72 -21.76 -15.65
CA ARG A 331 -0.69 -22.08 -15.41
C ARG A 331 -1.56 -20.84 -15.44
N ALA A 332 -1.13 -19.75 -14.79
CA ALA A 332 -1.86 -18.49 -14.76
C ALA A 332 -1.94 -17.82 -16.15
N LEU A 333 -0.84 -17.82 -16.91
CA LEU A 333 -0.78 -17.34 -18.29
C LEU A 333 -1.72 -18.14 -19.21
N LEU A 334 -1.70 -19.47 -19.12
CA LEU A 334 -2.59 -20.34 -19.90
C LEU A 334 -4.06 -20.17 -19.50
N ALA A 335 -4.35 -19.92 -18.22
CA ALA A 335 -5.70 -19.59 -17.77
C ALA A 335 -6.17 -18.25 -18.37
N THR A 336 -5.32 -17.23 -18.35
CA THR A 336 -5.59 -15.93 -19.00
C THR A 336 -5.78 -16.09 -20.50
N ALA A 337 -4.98 -16.93 -21.17
CA ALA A 337 -5.13 -17.24 -22.59
C ALA A 337 -6.51 -17.86 -22.89
N ARG A 338 -6.94 -18.85 -22.10
CA ARG A 338 -8.28 -19.45 -22.25
C ARG A 338 -9.40 -18.45 -22.01
N ASP A 339 -9.25 -17.55 -21.04
CA ASP A 339 -10.24 -16.49 -20.80
C ASP A 339 -10.33 -15.51 -21.94
N SER A 340 -9.19 -15.11 -22.50
CA SER A 340 -9.13 -14.27 -23.69
C SER A 340 -9.82 -14.93 -24.87
N LEU A 341 -9.58 -16.21 -25.12
CA LEU A 341 -10.25 -16.96 -26.18
C LEU A 341 -11.75 -17.13 -25.91
N ALA A 342 -12.17 -17.34 -24.66
CA ALA A 342 -13.57 -17.38 -24.28
C ALA A 342 -14.26 -16.03 -24.53
N ARG A 343 -13.64 -14.91 -24.14
CA ARG A 343 -14.14 -13.56 -24.45
C ARG A 343 -14.20 -13.31 -25.95
N ALA A 344 -13.16 -13.72 -26.69
CA ALA A 344 -13.11 -13.61 -28.15
C ALA A 344 -14.28 -14.35 -28.81
N ARG A 345 -14.56 -15.60 -28.39
CA ARG A 345 -15.71 -16.40 -28.84
C ARG A 345 -17.02 -15.68 -28.56
N THR A 346 -17.26 -15.25 -27.32
CA THR A 346 -18.50 -14.58 -26.93
C THR A 346 -18.73 -13.29 -27.73
N VAL A 347 -17.71 -12.42 -27.84
CA VAL A 347 -17.77 -11.19 -28.62
C VAL A 347 -18.05 -11.49 -30.10
N THR A 348 -17.40 -12.51 -30.66
CA THR A 348 -17.57 -12.90 -32.07
C THR A 348 -18.96 -13.47 -32.36
N THR A 349 -19.48 -14.32 -31.47
CA THR A 349 -20.84 -14.87 -31.61
C THR A 349 -21.94 -13.83 -31.41
N GLY A 350 -21.67 -12.77 -30.63
CA GLY A 350 -22.58 -11.65 -30.41
C GLY A 350 -22.79 -10.75 -31.63
N LEU A 351 -21.99 -10.89 -32.70
CA LEU A 351 -22.05 -10.06 -33.90
C LEU A 351 -23.30 -10.29 -34.77
N GLY A 352 -23.98 -11.42 -34.62
CA GLY A 352 -25.12 -11.81 -35.46
C GLY A 352 -24.75 -12.00 -36.96
N PRO A 353 -25.56 -12.71 -37.76
CA PRO A 353 -25.25 -12.98 -39.16
C PRO A 353 -25.24 -11.71 -40.05
N ALA A 354 -25.92 -10.65 -39.61
CA ALA A 354 -26.20 -9.46 -40.42
C ALA A 354 -25.11 -8.37 -40.36
N ALA A 355 -24.25 -8.34 -39.32
CA ALA A 355 -23.31 -7.24 -39.10
C ALA A 355 -21.85 -7.56 -39.50
N GLY A 356 -21.48 -8.85 -39.59
CA GLY A 356 -20.11 -9.29 -39.87
C GLY A 356 -19.88 -9.98 -41.23
N GLY A 357 -20.95 -10.44 -41.88
CA GLY A 357 -20.86 -11.44 -42.95
C GLY A 357 -20.45 -12.82 -42.41
N ALA A 358 -21.07 -13.90 -42.88
CA ALA A 358 -20.81 -15.26 -42.40
C ALA A 358 -19.31 -15.65 -42.49
N ASP A 359 -18.63 -15.18 -43.54
CA ASP A 359 -17.22 -15.47 -43.82
C ASP A 359 -16.26 -14.81 -42.83
N GLY A 360 -16.57 -13.60 -42.35
CA GLY A 360 -15.73 -12.88 -41.37
C GLY A 360 -15.79 -13.49 -39.97
N VAL A 361 -17.00 -13.89 -39.54
CA VAL A 361 -17.21 -14.62 -38.27
C VAL A 361 -16.50 -15.97 -38.29
N ALA A 362 -16.60 -16.72 -39.40
CA ALA A 362 -15.91 -17.99 -39.56
C ALA A 362 -14.39 -17.86 -39.48
N ALA A 363 -13.82 -16.80 -40.09
CA ALA A 363 -12.38 -16.57 -40.07
C ALA A 363 -11.83 -16.25 -38.67
N VAL A 364 -12.54 -15.45 -37.86
CA VAL A 364 -12.13 -15.18 -36.46
C VAL A 364 -12.22 -16.44 -35.62
N LEU A 365 -13.28 -17.26 -35.79
CA LEU A 365 -13.41 -18.54 -35.08
C LEU A 365 -12.32 -19.55 -35.48
N GLN A 366 -11.85 -19.52 -36.73
CA GLN A 366 -10.70 -20.34 -37.15
C GLN A 366 -9.42 -19.92 -36.44
N GLN A 367 -9.19 -18.61 -36.24
CA GLN A 367 -8.03 -18.12 -35.48
C GLN A 367 -8.14 -18.44 -33.98
N VAL A 368 -9.35 -18.39 -33.40
CA VAL A 368 -9.60 -18.90 -32.05
C VAL A 368 -9.17 -20.37 -31.95
N ALA A 369 -9.59 -21.23 -32.88
CA ALA A 369 -9.23 -22.65 -32.88
C ALA A 369 -7.72 -22.89 -33.03
N ALA A 370 -7.04 -22.10 -33.86
CA ALA A 370 -5.57 -22.16 -33.99
C ALA A 370 -4.87 -21.77 -32.68
N ALA A 371 -5.28 -20.67 -32.05
CA ALA A 371 -4.74 -20.25 -30.77
C ALA A 371 -5.05 -21.24 -29.63
N GLU A 372 -6.19 -21.94 -29.66
CA GLU A 372 -6.49 -23.03 -28.72
C GLU A 372 -5.53 -24.21 -28.88
N SER A 373 -5.12 -24.53 -30.11
CA SER A 373 -4.10 -25.54 -30.38
C SER A 373 -2.75 -25.13 -29.79
N ASP A 374 -2.34 -23.87 -29.95
CA ASP A 374 -1.12 -23.32 -29.35
C ASP A 374 -1.15 -23.41 -27.81
N VAL A 375 -2.28 -23.02 -27.20
CA VAL A 375 -2.51 -23.13 -25.76
C VAL A 375 -2.45 -24.60 -25.29
N ALA A 376 -3.02 -25.53 -26.06
CA ALA A 376 -2.96 -26.95 -25.74
C ALA A 376 -1.53 -27.53 -25.87
N ALA A 377 -0.73 -27.04 -26.82
CA ALA A 377 0.68 -27.42 -26.95
C ALA A 377 1.51 -26.92 -25.75
N ALA A 378 1.38 -25.65 -25.38
CA ALA A 378 2.06 -25.07 -24.21
C ALA A 378 1.62 -25.75 -22.90
N GLN A 379 0.33 -26.11 -22.78
CA GLN A 379 -0.17 -26.89 -21.64
C GLN A 379 0.47 -28.27 -21.54
N ARG A 380 0.65 -28.99 -22.66
CA ARG A 380 1.34 -30.29 -22.66
C ARG A 380 2.79 -30.16 -22.23
N GLN A 381 3.48 -29.11 -22.66
CA GLN A 381 4.85 -28.81 -22.23
C GLN A 381 4.93 -28.54 -20.72
N MET A 382 4.06 -27.69 -20.19
CA MET A 382 3.95 -27.43 -18.74
C MET A 382 3.64 -28.72 -17.95
N ALA A 383 2.71 -29.54 -18.44
CA ALA A 383 2.34 -30.80 -17.80
C ALA A 383 3.50 -31.81 -17.76
N ALA A 384 4.32 -31.87 -18.81
CA ALA A 384 5.51 -32.74 -18.83
C ALA A 384 6.51 -32.36 -17.74
N VAL A 385 6.75 -31.05 -17.54
CA VAL A 385 7.63 -30.55 -16.48
C VAL A 385 7.04 -30.84 -15.09
N GLY A 386 5.75 -30.56 -14.89
CA GLY A 386 5.07 -30.87 -13.64
C GLY A 386 5.06 -32.37 -13.32
N GLN A 387 4.87 -33.22 -14.33
CA GLN A 387 4.94 -34.67 -14.16
C GLN A 387 6.34 -35.12 -13.75
N ALA A 388 7.40 -34.56 -14.36
CA ALA A 388 8.78 -34.87 -14.00
C ALA A 388 9.06 -34.54 -12.52
N MET A 389 8.62 -33.36 -12.05
CA MET A 389 8.75 -32.95 -10.64
C MET A 389 7.91 -33.79 -9.66
N LEU A 390 6.82 -34.39 -10.12
CA LEU A 390 6.01 -35.32 -9.31
C LEU A 390 6.64 -36.71 -9.23
N THR A 391 7.33 -37.14 -10.29
CA THR A 391 7.96 -38.47 -10.35
C THR A 391 9.32 -38.51 -9.66
N ASP A 392 10.04 -37.40 -9.67
CA ASP A 392 11.34 -37.23 -9.01
C ASP A 392 11.32 -35.92 -8.21
N VAL A 393 11.30 -36.05 -6.88
CA VAL A 393 11.21 -34.91 -5.95
C VAL A 393 12.52 -34.11 -5.92
N ASP A 394 13.63 -34.74 -6.31
CA ASP A 394 14.94 -34.10 -6.40
C ASP A 394 15.19 -33.49 -7.80
N ALA A 395 14.31 -33.78 -8.79
CA ALA A 395 14.42 -33.18 -10.11
C ALA A 395 14.13 -31.68 -10.05
N MET A 396 15.11 -30.89 -10.50
CA MET A 396 15.02 -29.44 -10.64
C MET A 396 15.05 -29.05 -12.12
N PRO A 397 13.95 -29.23 -12.88
CA PRO A 397 13.90 -28.96 -14.31
C PRO A 397 13.78 -27.45 -14.61
N GLY A 398 14.76 -26.65 -14.16
CA GLY A 398 14.73 -25.19 -14.22
C GLY A 398 14.58 -24.67 -15.64
N VAL A 399 15.45 -25.11 -16.56
CA VAL A 399 15.42 -24.71 -17.98
C VAL A 399 14.10 -25.13 -18.63
N GLN A 400 13.61 -26.34 -18.39
CA GLN A 400 12.33 -26.78 -18.98
C GLN A 400 11.14 -26.01 -18.40
N ALA A 401 11.15 -25.67 -17.11
CA ALA A 401 10.13 -24.83 -16.48
C ALA A 401 10.14 -23.40 -17.06
N ALA A 402 11.33 -22.82 -17.27
CA ALA A 402 11.48 -21.51 -17.91
C ALA A 402 10.99 -21.52 -19.36
N LEU A 403 11.28 -22.58 -20.13
CA LEU A 403 10.77 -22.75 -21.49
C LEU A 403 9.25 -22.97 -21.51
N ALA A 404 8.69 -23.72 -20.56
CA ALA A 404 7.24 -23.87 -20.43
C ALA A 404 6.56 -22.53 -20.09
N ALA A 405 7.21 -21.67 -19.30
CA ALA A 405 6.75 -20.30 -19.05
C ALA A 405 6.84 -19.42 -20.31
N SER A 406 7.94 -19.48 -21.06
CA SER A 406 8.05 -18.76 -22.35
C SER A 406 6.99 -19.21 -23.36
N SER A 407 6.76 -20.52 -23.52
CA SER A 407 5.70 -21.05 -24.39
C SER A 407 4.31 -20.61 -23.94
N ALA A 408 4.07 -20.54 -22.63
CA ALA A 408 2.81 -20.03 -22.09
C ALA A 408 2.61 -18.53 -22.36
N VAL A 409 3.69 -17.72 -22.31
CA VAL A 409 3.64 -16.31 -22.72
C VAL A 409 3.26 -16.21 -24.19
N GLU A 410 3.93 -16.94 -25.09
CA GLU A 410 3.65 -16.91 -26.53
C GLU A 410 2.22 -17.34 -26.88
N ALA A 411 1.73 -18.41 -26.24
CA ALA A 411 0.35 -18.85 -26.40
C ALA A 411 -0.66 -17.79 -25.90
N ALA A 412 -0.34 -17.12 -24.79
CA ALA A 412 -1.19 -16.06 -24.24
C ALA A 412 -1.16 -14.77 -25.09
N VAL A 413 -0.02 -14.41 -25.70
CA VAL A 413 0.06 -13.32 -26.69
C VAL A 413 -0.85 -13.62 -27.88
N GLY A 414 -0.80 -14.85 -28.39
CA GLY A 414 -1.73 -15.33 -29.41
C GLY A 414 -3.18 -15.17 -28.97
N ALA A 415 -3.56 -15.68 -27.81
CA ALA A 415 -4.94 -15.55 -27.31
C ALA A 415 -5.41 -14.09 -27.14
N VAL A 416 -4.58 -13.23 -26.55
CA VAL A 416 -4.90 -11.81 -26.31
C VAL A 416 -5.04 -11.05 -27.62
N ALA A 417 -4.20 -11.34 -28.61
CA ALA A 417 -4.36 -10.75 -29.93
C ALA A 417 -5.71 -11.16 -30.55
N VAL A 418 -6.16 -12.43 -30.42
CA VAL A 418 -7.41 -12.92 -31.05
C VAL A 418 -8.58 -12.17 -30.46
N GLU A 419 -8.56 -12.03 -29.14
CA GLU A 419 -9.52 -11.24 -28.40
C GLU A 419 -9.56 -9.78 -28.87
N ALA A 420 -8.40 -9.13 -29.00
CA ALA A 420 -8.32 -7.74 -29.45
C ALA A 420 -8.91 -7.56 -30.85
N VAL A 421 -8.58 -8.44 -31.80
CA VAL A 421 -9.12 -8.40 -33.17
C VAL A 421 -10.63 -8.63 -33.17
N ALA A 422 -11.13 -9.59 -32.38
CA ALA A 422 -12.55 -9.85 -32.24
C ALA A 422 -13.32 -8.64 -31.68
N ALA A 423 -12.77 -7.98 -30.65
CA ALA A 423 -13.35 -6.78 -30.05
C ALA A 423 -13.37 -5.59 -31.03
N VAL A 424 -12.27 -5.35 -31.76
CA VAL A 424 -12.20 -4.30 -32.79
C VAL A 424 -13.19 -4.56 -33.92
N ALA A 425 -13.26 -5.79 -34.42
CA ALA A 425 -14.22 -6.17 -35.46
C ALA A 425 -15.67 -5.97 -35.00
N SER A 426 -15.95 -6.31 -33.73
CA SER A 426 -17.28 -6.11 -33.13
C SER A 426 -17.68 -4.64 -33.04
N LEU A 427 -16.76 -3.78 -32.58
CA LEU A 427 -16.98 -2.35 -32.50
C LEU A 427 -17.16 -1.69 -33.88
N ARG A 428 -16.42 -2.14 -34.90
CA ARG A 428 -16.56 -1.67 -36.29
C ARG A 428 -17.91 -2.04 -36.89
N ALA A 429 -18.39 -3.26 -36.65
CA ALA A 429 -19.69 -3.72 -37.13
C ALA A 429 -20.85 -2.86 -36.58
N LEU A 430 -20.70 -2.32 -35.36
CA LEU A 430 -21.67 -1.44 -34.72
C LEU A 430 -21.69 -0.01 -35.28
N GLU A 431 -20.63 0.44 -35.97
CA GLU A 431 -20.49 1.79 -36.53
C GLU A 431 -21.05 1.93 -37.95
N GLY A 432 -21.24 0.82 -38.68
CA GLY A 432 -21.67 0.81 -40.08
C GLY A 432 -20.53 1.12 -41.08
N PRO A 433 -20.77 1.04 -42.42
CA PRO A 433 -19.74 1.26 -43.43
C PRO A 433 -19.19 2.70 -43.38
N PRO A 434 -17.89 2.91 -43.66
CA PRO A 434 -17.32 4.24 -43.69
C PRO A 434 -18.03 5.10 -44.74
N ALA A 435 -18.33 6.35 -44.39
CA ALA A 435 -18.83 7.31 -45.36
C ALA A 435 -17.81 7.42 -46.51
N VAL A 436 -18.28 7.20 -47.75
CA VAL A 436 -17.49 7.39 -48.97
C VAL A 436 -16.84 8.77 -48.91
N PRO A 437 -15.51 8.91 -49.11
CA PRO A 437 -14.89 10.22 -49.10
C PRO A 437 -15.45 11.03 -50.27
N ALA A 438 -16.16 12.12 -49.97
CA ALA A 438 -16.46 13.13 -50.96
C ALA A 438 -15.13 13.71 -51.44
N ALA A 439 -14.85 13.55 -52.72
CA ALA A 439 -13.68 14.10 -53.37
C ALA A 439 -13.61 15.63 -53.14
N THR A 440 -12.39 16.11 -52.91
CA THR A 440 -11.93 17.51 -53.01
C THR A 440 -12.60 18.54 -52.10
N ALA A 441 -11.99 18.79 -50.93
CA ALA A 441 -11.90 20.13 -50.36
C ALA A 441 -10.51 20.28 -49.72
N THR A 442 -9.73 21.21 -50.23
CA THR A 442 -8.35 21.50 -49.87
C THR A 442 -8.22 22.00 -48.42
N GLU A 443 -7.10 21.65 -47.79
CA GLU A 443 -6.64 22.15 -46.49
C GLU A 443 -6.41 23.67 -46.53
N GLU A 444 -7.46 24.48 -46.34
CA GLU A 444 -7.26 25.91 -46.03
C GLU A 444 -8.39 26.60 -45.25
N THR A 445 -9.42 25.88 -44.77
CA THR A 445 -10.53 26.51 -44.03
C THR A 445 -10.84 25.93 -42.64
N ALA A 446 -10.05 24.99 -42.12
CA ALA A 446 -10.27 24.42 -40.78
C ALA A 446 -9.59 25.19 -39.62
N VAL A 447 -8.73 26.18 -39.91
CA VAL A 447 -8.01 26.94 -38.87
C VAL A 447 -8.83 28.15 -38.34
N ALA A 448 -9.91 28.54 -39.02
CA ALA A 448 -10.71 29.70 -38.62
C ALA A 448 -11.86 29.41 -37.63
N ALA A 449 -12.17 28.14 -37.32
CA ALA A 449 -13.33 27.78 -36.48
C ALA A 449 -12.98 27.37 -35.03
N ALA A 450 -11.70 27.22 -34.68
CA ALA A 450 -11.27 26.79 -33.34
C ALA A 450 -10.95 27.94 -32.36
N ALA A 451 -11.05 29.19 -32.79
CA ALA A 451 -10.65 30.38 -31.99
C ALA A 451 -11.82 31.17 -31.36
N ALA A 452 -13.08 30.72 -31.46
CA ALA A 452 -14.25 31.48 -31.00
C ALA A 452 -15.23 30.66 -30.14
N ALA A 453 -14.75 30.01 -29.07
CA ALA A 453 -15.62 29.40 -28.05
C ALA A 453 -15.04 29.44 -26.62
N ALA A 454 -14.28 30.51 -26.31
CA ALA A 454 -13.92 30.87 -24.95
C ALA A 454 -14.61 32.19 -24.59
N GLY A 455 -15.75 32.12 -23.91
CA GLY A 455 -16.41 33.30 -23.32
C GLY A 455 -17.92 33.17 -23.18
N GLY A 456 -18.42 33.11 -21.94
CA GLY A 456 -19.83 33.39 -21.63
C GLY A 456 -20.46 32.47 -20.58
N LYS A 457 -20.60 32.98 -19.34
CA LYS A 457 -21.56 32.49 -18.33
C LYS A 457 -22.97 33.00 -18.69
N GLY A 458 -24.00 32.19 -18.49
CA GLY A 458 -25.40 32.63 -18.42
C GLY A 458 -26.40 31.49 -18.65
N GLY A 459 -27.29 31.26 -17.69
CA GLY A 459 -28.25 30.14 -17.68
C GLY A 459 -29.50 30.32 -18.55
N GLY A 460 -30.31 29.26 -18.62
CA GLY A 460 -31.66 29.30 -19.21
C GLY A 460 -32.09 27.96 -19.82
N ASP A 461 -33.20 27.44 -19.33
CA ASP A 461 -33.81 26.12 -19.61
C ASP A 461 -34.54 26.05 -20.99
N LYS A 462 -34.67 24.83 -21.53
CA LYS A 462 -35.49 24.34 -22.66
C LYS A 462 -35.31 24.95 -24.07
N LYS A 463 -34.88 24.11 -25.02
CA LYS A 463 -35.78 23.48 -26.02
C LYS A 463 -35.10 22.33 -26.77
N LYS A 464 -35.78 21.18 -26.74
CA LYS A 464 -35.49 19.92 -27.43
C LYS A 464 -35.97 20.06 -28.87
N ASP A 465 -35.07 20.04 -29.86
CA ASP A 465 -35.42 19.73 -31.24
C ASP A 465 -34.31 19.00 -31.98
N ARG A 466 -34.76 18.06 -32.80
CA ARG A 466 -34.04 16.95 -33.42
C ARG A 466 -32.83 17.38 -34.25
N LYS A 467 -31.66 16.81 -33.93
CA LYS A 467 -30.62 16.51 -34.93
C LYS A 467 -30.02 15.14 -34.59
N ALA A 468 -30.63 14.08 -35.12
CA ALA A 468 -30.03 12.76 -35.15
C ALA A 468 -28.91 12.78 -36.20
N SER A 469 -27.72 13.21 -35.79
CA SER A 469 -26.46 12.99 -36.51
C SER A 469 -25.85 11.68 -36.02
N ALA A 470 -25.40 10.84 -36.96
CA ALA A 470 -24.80 9.52 -36.78
C ALA A 470 -24.13 9.29 -35.40
N ALA A 471 -24.66 8.35 -34.63
CA ALA A 471 -24.15 8.00 -33.31
C ALA A 471 -22.82 7.22 -33.42
N GLY A 472 -21.70 7.93 -33.47
CA GLY A 472 -20.37 7.32 -33.34
C GLY A 472 -20.22 6.66 -31.97
N VAL A 473 -19.60 5.47 -31.93
CA VAL A 473 -19.35 4.74 -30.70
C VAL A 473 -18.35 5.51 -29.83
N VAL A 474 -18.77 5.92 -28.63
CA VAL A 474 -17.91 6.62 -27.65
C VAL A 474 -17.29 5.59 -26.70
N LEU A 475 -16.02 5.27 -26.93
CA LEU A 475 -15.21 4.37 -26.11
C LEU A 475 -14.50 5.12 -24.97
N GLY A 476 -14.06 4.36 -23.98
CA GLY A 476 -13.06 4.80 -22.99
C GLY A 476 -11.76 5.23 -23.67
N LYS A 477 -11.01 6.13 -23.04
CA LYS A 477 -9.78 6.66 -23.67
C LYS A 477 -8.70 5.60 -23.85
N GLY A 478 -8.54 4.69 -22.88
CA GLY A 478 -7.53 3.64 -22.92
C GLY A 478 -7.85 2.59 -23.97
N THR A 479 -9.11 2.18 -24.03
CA THR A 479 -9.61 1.22 -25.03
C THR A 479 -9.65 1.82 -26.45
N ALA A 480 -9.94 3.11 -26.60
CA ALA A 480 -9.80 3.82 -27.88
C ALA A 480 -8.34 3.83 -28.39
N LEU A 481 -7.38 4.04 -27.48
CA LEU A 481 -5.96 3.97 -27.81
C LEU A 481 -5.57 2.56 -28.30
N LEU A 482 -5.95 1.51 -27.56
CA LEU A 482 -5.70 0.12 -27.94
C LEU A 482 -6.33 -0.21 -29.31
N ARG A 483 -7.59 0.17 -29.53
CA ARG A 483 -8.27 -0.01 -30.81
C ARG A 483 -7.46 0.62 -31.95
N SER A 484 -7.03 1.87 -31.79
CA SER A 484 -6.26 2.56 -32.82
C SER A 484 -4.90 1.89 -33.10
N TYR A 485 -4.27 1.32 -32.07
CA TYR A 485 -3.00 0.62 -32.17
C TYR A 485 -3.15 -0.68 -32.97
N VAL A 486 -4.18 -1.48 -32.66
CA VAL A 486 -4.51 -2.71 -33.38
C VAL A 486 -4.92 -2.43 -34.83
N GLU A 487 -5.72 -1.40 -35.08
CA GLU A 487 -6.15 -1.02 -36.43
C GLU A 487 -4.99 -0.53 -37.30
N LYS A 488 -4.03 0.22 -36.75
CA LYS A 488 -2.81 0.63 -37.47
C LYS A 488 -1.95 -0.58 -37.84
N ALA A 489 -1.79 -1.53 -36.92
CA ALA A 489 -1.07 -2.76 -37.18
C ALA A 489 -1.76 -3.61 -38.26
N ALA A 490 -3.10 -3.64 -38.26
CA ALA A 490 -3.91 -4.34 -39.26
C ALA A 490 -3.84 -3.71 -40.66
N ALA A 491 -3.82 -2.38 -40.75
CA ALA A 491 -3.77 -1.65 -42.02
C ALA A 491 -2.43 -1.79 -42.76
N ALA A 492 -1.33 -2.05 -42.04
CA ALA A 492 -0.02 -2.33 -42.65
C ALA A 492 -0.01 -3.65 -43.45
N SER A 493 -0.93 -4.57 -43.16
CA SER A 493 -1.07 -5.87 -43.83
C SER A 493 -2.15 -5.92 -44.93
N SER A 494 -3.09 -4.96 -45.00
CA SER A 494 -4.10 -4.89 -46.07
C SER A 494 -4.76 -3.49 -46.16
N PRO A 495 -4.91 -2.90 -47.37
CA PRO A 495 -5.34 -1.50 -47.55
C PRO A 495 -6.86 -1.22 -47.52
N SER A 496 -7.72 -2.23 -47.34
CA SER A 496 -9.19 -2.04 -47.29
C SER A 496 -9.77 -2.58 -45.97
N PRO A 497 -10.56 -1.82 -45.18
CA PRO A 497 -11.01 -2.21 -43.84
C PRO A 497 -12.35 -2.96 -43.87
N SER A 498 -12.40 -4.13 -44.51
CA SER A 498 -13.55 -5.05 -44.41
C SER A 498 -13.32 -6.13 -43.34
N LEU A 499 -14.38 -6.75 -42.79
CA LEU A 499 -14.22 -7.87 -41.84
C LEU A 499 -13.41 -9.05 -42.44
N SER A 500 -13.48 -9.23 -43.76
CA SER A 500 -12.68 -10.20 -44.51
C SER A 500 -11.19 -9.82 -44.65
N SER A 501 -10.83 -8.55 -44.47
CA SER A 501 -9.42 -8.08 -44.42
C SER A 501 -8.79 -8.23 -43.03
N LEU A 502 -9.61 -8.25 -41.98
CA LEU A 502 -9.17 -8.35 -40.58
C LEU A 502 -8.67 -9.75 -40.21
N SER A 503 -9.10 -10.80 -40.93
CA SER A 503 -8.52 -12.15 -40.78
C SER A 503 -7.09 -12.25 -41.33
N ALA A 504 -6.74 -11.44 -42.33
CA ALA A 504 -5.38 -11.30 -42.84
C ALA A 504 -4.51 -10.39 -41.94
N ALA A 505 -5.13 -9.54 -41.13
CA ALA A 505 -4.48 -8.63 -40.17
C ALA A 505 -4.04 -9.28 -38.84
N TRP A 506 -4.42 -10.54 -38.64
CA TRP A 506 -4.10 -11.34 -37.45
C TRP A 506 -2.60 -11.34 -37.11
N SER A 507 -1.76 -11.57 -38.11
CA SER A 507 -0.30 -11.61 -37.97
C SER A 507 0.27 -10.25 -37.55
N GLY A 508 -0.27 -9.16 -38.11
CA GLY A 508 0.09 -7.79 -37.75
C GLY A 508 -0.26 -7.45 -36.30
N ALA A 509 -1.47 -7.83 -35.85
CA ALA A 509 -1.91 -7.63 -34.47
C ALA A 509 -1.08 -8.44 -33.46
N ARG A 510 -0.80 -9.72 -33.76
CA ARG A 510 0.07 -10.58 -32.93
C ARG A 510 1.47 -9.98 -32.79
N THR A 511 2.05 -9.49 -33.89
CA THR A 511 3.37 -8.84 -33.89
C THR A 511 3.36 -7.53 -33.09
N ALA A 512 2.33 -6.70 -33.26
CA ALA A 512 2.21 -5.44 -32.55
C ALA A 512 2.00 -5.61 -31.04
N LEU A 513 1.31 -6.67 -30.63
CA LEU A 513 1.06 -7.02 -29.23
C LEU A 513 2.15 -7.90 -28.62
N GLN A 514 3.26 -8.13 -29.33
CA GLN A 514 4.41 -8.86 -28.79
C GLN A 514 5.00 -8.08 -27.59
N PRO A 515 4.92 -8.60 -26.34
CA PRO A 515 5.18 -7.80 -25.14
C PRO A 515 6.60 -7.23 -25.06
N LEU A 516 7.58 -7.96 -25.59
CA LEU A 516 8.98 -7.53 -25.62
C LEU A 516 9.39 -6.84 -26.94
N GLY A 517 8.45 -6.62 -27.85
CA GLY A 517 8.68 -5.90 -29.10
C GLY A 517 8.85 -4.39 -28.89
N SER A 518 9.61 -3.74 -29.77
CA SER A 518 9.88 -2.29 -29.71
C SER A 518 8.62 -1.44 -29.85
N GLY A 519 7.64 -1.89 -30.64
CA GLY A 519 6.35 -1.20 -30.82
C GLY A 519 5.48 -1.23 -29.56
N ALA A 520 5.41 -2.37 -28.87
CA ALA A 520 4.59 -2.56 -27.68
C ALA A 520 5.07 -1.71 -26.49
N ALA A 521 6.38 -1.51 -26.35
CA ALA A 521 6.94 -0.70 -25.27
C ALA A 521 6.41 0.75 -25.29
N LYS A 522 6.46 1.41 -26.46
CA LYS A 522 5.95 2.77 -26.61
C LYS A 522 4.44 2.86 -26.37
N PHE A 523 3.69 1.90 -26.89
CA PHE A 523 2.24 1.82 -26.67
C PHE A 523 1.88 1.66 -25.19
N LEU A 524 2.60 0.81 -24.46
CA LEU A 524 2.37 0.60 -23.03
C LEU A 524 2.65 1.86 -22.19
N ASP A 525 3.64 2.66 -22.57
CA ASP A 525 3.90 3.95 -21.93
C ASP A 525 2.77 4.96 -22.20
N GLU A 526 2.26 5.03 -23.43
CA GLU A 526 1.10 5.85 -23.78
C GLU A 526 -0.18 5.39 -23.04
N LEU A 527 -0.39 4.07 -22.95
CA LEU A 527 -1.52 3.47 -22.23
C LEU A 527 -1.44 3.77 -20.73
N ARG A 528 -0.26 3.62 -20.13
CA ARG A 528 0.00 3.97 -18.72
C ARG A 528 -0.33 5.44 -18.46
N ALA A 529 0.14 6.35 -19.31
CA ALA A 529 -0.15 7.77 -19.17
C ALA A 529 -1.66 8.08 -19.22
N VAL A 530 -2.43 7.35 -20.05
CA VAL A 530 -3.89 7.47 -20.08
C VAL A 530 -4.53 6.96 -18.79
N VAL A 531 -4.12 5.80 -18.29
CA VAL A 531 -4.63 5.23 -17.03
C VAL A 531 -4.30 6.16 -15.86
N GLU A 532 -3.06 6.63 -15.74
CA GLU A 532 -2.62 7.57 -14.70
C GLU A 532 -3.39 8.90 -14.78
N ALA A 533 -3.57 9.47 -15.97
CA ALA A 533 -4.34 10.70 -16.17
C ALA A 533 -5.84 10.52 -15.82
N ASN A 534 -6.40 9.33 -16.03
CA ASN A 534 -7.78 9.02 -15.66
C ASN A 534 -7.91 8.69 -14.17
N GLN A 535 -6.92 8.05 -13.56
CA GLN A 535 -6.84 7.83 -12.10
C GLN A 535 -6.69 9.16 -11.35
N ALA A 536 -5.92 10.12 -11.89
CA ALA A 536 -5.78 11.46 -11.34
C ALA A 536 -7.09 12.28 -11.33
N ARG A 537 -8.10 11.89 -12.12
CA ARG A 537 -9.43 12.51 -12.13
C ARG A 537 -10.39 11.94 -11.08
N ARG A 538 -9.97 10.92 -10.32
CA ARG A 538 -10.77 10.41 -9.21
C ARG A 538 -10.83 11.43 -8.09
N LYS A 539 -11.98 11.49 -7.41
CA LYS A 539 -12.11 12.29 -6.19
C LYS A 539 -11.07 11.80 -5.18
N PRO A 540 -10.17 12.66 -4.70
CA PRO A 540 -9.25 12.30 -3.62
C PRO A 540 -10.04 11.70 -2.47
N LYS A 541 -9.61 10.53 -1.99
CA LYS A 541 -10.29 9.79 -0.91
C LYS A 541 -9.29 9.46 0.18
N ILE A 542 -9.71 9.70 1.41
CA ILE A 542 -8.99 9.34 2.63
C ILE A 542 -9.09 7.81 2.85
N PRO A 543 -8.02 7.11 3.24
CA PRO A 543 -8.07 5.68 3.53
C PRO A 543 -9.19 5.33 4.52
N LYS A 544 -9.86 4.19 4.29
CA LYS A 544 -11.00 3.74 5.10
C LYS A 544 -10.61 3.66 6.58
N GLY A 545 -11.39 4.30 7.44
CA GLY A 545 -11.16 4.35 8.89
C GLY A 545 -10.09 5.35 9.35
N THR A 546 -9.62 6.23 8.47
CA THR A 546 -8.73 7.37 8.78
C THR A 546 -9.46 8.69 8.48
N ARG A 547 -8.96 9.83 8.99
CA ARG A 547 -9.58 11.15 8.80
C ARG A 547 -8.56 12.27 8.87
N ASP A 548 -8.85 13.35 8.17
CA ASP A 548 -8.17 14.63 8.34
C ASP A 548 -8.78 15.38 9.53
N PHE A 549 -7.98 16.28 10.12
CA PHE A 549 -8.40 17.14 11.22
C PHE A 549 -8.38 18.59 10.74
N LEU A 550 -9.53 19.27 10.87
CA LEU A 550 -9.65 20.68 10.48
C LEU A 550 -8.98 21.58 11.52
N PRO A 551 -8.64 22.84 11.17
CA PRO A 551 -7.89 23.74 12.06
C PRO A 551 -8.51 23.93 13.45
N GLU A 552 -9.84 24.08 13.54
CA GLU A 552 -10.54 24.16 14.84
C GLU A 552 -10.40 22.88 15.67
N GLN A 553 -10.48 21.72 15.02
CA GLN A 553 -10.29 20.42 15.70
C GLN A 553 -8.86 20.27 16.20
N MET A 554 -7.88 20.74 15.42
CA MET A 554 -6.47 20.74 15.83
C MET A 554 -6.23 21.64 17.04
N ALA A 555 -6.79 22.85 17.09
CA ALA A 555 -6.68 23.73 18.26
C ALA A 555 -7.22 23.07 19.55
N ILE A 556 -8.33 22.34 19.44
CA ILE A 556 -8.93 21.60 20.57
C ILE A 556 -8.03 20.43 20.99
N ARG A 557 -7.47 19.71 20.01
CA ARG A 557 -6.54 18.59 20.24
C ARG A 557 -5.28 19.04 20.95
N GLU A 558 -4.69 20.14 20.50
CA GLU A 558 -3.50 20.74 21.12
C GLU A 558 -3.76 21.15 22.57
N LYS A 559 -4.94 21.74 22.87
CA LYS A 559 -5.33 22.04 24.26
C LYS A 559 -5.40 20.78 25.12
N ALA A 560 -6.02 19.71 24.62
CA ALA A 560 -6.11 18.45 25.34
C ALA A 560 -4.73 17.80 25.56
N PHE A 561 -3.88 17.77 24.53
CA PHE A 561 -2.52 17.25 24.65
C PHE A 561 -1.67 18.08 25.62
N ALA A 562 -1.84 19.40 25.66
CA ALA A 562 -1.15 20.28 26.59
C ALA A 562 -1.52 19.97 28.05
N VAL A 563 -2.81 19.76 28.34
CA VAL A 563 -3.29 19.33 29.66
C VAL A 563 -2.67 18.00 30.07
N ILE A 564 -2.75 16.99 29.20
CA ILE A 564 -2.22 15.65 29.46
C ILE A 564 -0.71 15.69 29.68
N THR A 565 0.02 16.38 28.80
CA THR A 565 1.48 16.52 28.89
C THR A 565 1.89 17.27 30.16
N SER A 566 1.10 18.26 30.60
CA SER A 566 1.34 18.98 31.86
C SER A 566 1.27 18.04 33.06
N VAL A 567 0.25 17.16 33.14
CA VAL A 567 0.15 16.17 34.21
C VAL A 567 1.30 15.15 34.15
N PHE A 568 1.62 14.62 32.97
CA PHE A 568 2.76 13.70 32.82
C PHE A 568 4.09 14.30 33.30
N LYS A 569 4.35 15.57 32.95
CA LYS A 569 5.55 16.30 33.40
C LYS A 569 5.51 16.64 34.88
N ARG A 570 4.34 16.94 35.45
CA ARG A 570 4.13 17.15 36.89
C ARG A 570 4.56 15.92 37.70
N HIS A 571 4.34 14.74 37.15
CA HIS A 571 4.79 13.46 37.70
C HIS A 571 6.22 13.07 37.32
N GLY A 572 6.99 13.94 36.67
CA GLY A 572 8.41 13.73 36.37
C GLY A 572 8.66 12.64 35.31
N ALA A 573 7.68 12.31 34.47
CA ALA A 573 7.89 11.36 33.38
C ALA A 573 8.68 11.99 32.22
N VAL A 574 9.61 11.20 31.66
CA VAL A 574 10.37 11.58 30.46
C VAL A 574 9.60 11.21 29.19
N SER A 575 9.75 11.99 28.13
CA SER A 575 9.18 11.64 26.82
C SER A 575 10.12 10.73 26.04
N ILE A 576 9.58 9.69 25.40
CA ILE A 576 10.28 8.91 24.37
C ILE A 576 9.48 8.92 23.07
N ASP A 577 10.11 8.52 21.98
CA ASP A 577 9.42 8.18 20.74
C ASP A 577 10.05 6.93 20.12
N THR A 578 9.25 6.18 19.36
CA THR A 578 9.67 4.98 18.65
C THR A 578 9.25 5.08 17.18
N PRO A 579 9.91 4.35 16.27
CA PRO A 579 9.46 4.25 14.90
C PRO A 579 7.96 3.86 14.80
N VAL A 580 7.31 4.30 13.72
CA VAL A 580 5.89 4.00 13.47
C VAL A 580 5.66 2.53 13.08
N PHE A 581 6.69 1.88 12.53
CA PHE A 581 6.74 0.46 12.24
C PHE A 581 7.82 -0.23 13.06
N GLU A 582 7.55 -1.47 13.45
CA GLU A 582 8.50 -2.37 14.12
C GLU A 582 8.78 -3.57 13.19
N LEU A 583 9.81 -4.36 13.52
CA LEU A 583 9.97 -5.68 12.92
C LEU A 583 8.71 -6.51 13.22
N ARG A 584 8.17 -7.22 12.23
CA ARG A 584 6.93 -8.00 12.37
C ARG A 584 7.00 -8.97 13.56
N GLU A 585 8.14 -9.62 13.75
CA GLU A 585 8.39 -10.55 14.86
C GLU A 585 8.31 -9.88 16.25
N THR A 586 8.56 -8.57 16.35
CA THR A 586 8.43 -7.82 17.61
C THR A 586 6.97 -7.77 18.08
N LEU A 587 6.04 -7.68 17.13
CA LEU A 587 4.60 -7.54 17.39
C LEU A 587 3.87 -8.90 17.44
N MET A 588 4.42 -9.93 16.80
CA MET A 588 3.81 -11.25 16.73
C MET A 588 3.75 -11.95 18.11
N GLY A 589 2.60 -12.56 18.41
CA GLY A 589 2.41 -13.37 19.61
C GLY A 589 2.23 -12.57 20.92
N LYS A 590 2.15 -11.24 20.85
CA LYS A 590 1.97 -10.37 22.04
C LYS A 590 0.51 -10.00 22.32
N TYR A 591 -0.32 -10.00 21.28
CA TYR A 591 -1.69 -9.47 21.33
C TYR A 591 -2.78 -10.55 21.22
N GLY A 592 -2.43 -11.84 21.34
CA GLY A 592 -3.42 -12.92 21.21
C GLY A 592 -4.15 -12.90 19.86
N GLU A 593 -5.49 -12.98 19.89
CA GLU A 593 -6.35 -12.96 18.68
C GLU A 593 -6.23 -11.66 17.88
N ASP A 594 -5.94 -10.54 18.55
CA ASP A 594 -5.82 -9.21 17.92
C ASP A 594 -4.60 -9.08 17.01
N SER A 595 -3.64 -10.03 17.07
CA SER A 595 -2.48 -10.06 16.18
C SER A 595 -2.85 -10.09 14.69
N LYS A 596 -4.06 -10.59 14.35
CA LYS A 596 -4.58 -10.61 12.97
C LYS A 596 -4.94 -9.23 12.43
N LEU A 597 -5.07 -8.24 13.31
CA LEU A 597 -5.49 -6.88 12.99
C LEU A 597 -4.31 -5.93 12.74
N ILE A 598 -3.08 -6.44 12.68
CA ILE A 598 -1.87 -5.64 12.43
C ILE A 598 -1.78 -5.26 10.93
N TYR A 599 -1.30 -4.05 10.66
CA TYR A 599 -0.94 -3.62 9.30
C TYR A 599 0.49 -4.04 8.96
N ASP A 600 0.64 -4.93 7.99
CA ASP A 600 1.95 -5.30 7.44
C ASP A 600 2.32 -4.39 6.29
N LEU A 601 3.61 -4.01 6.20
CA LEU A 601 4.17 -3.32 5.05
C LEU A 601 4.41 -4.32 3.91
N ALA A 602 4.44 -3.83 2.67
CA ALA A 602 4.77 -4.66 1.53
C ALA A 602 6.23 -5.12 1.61
N ASP A 603 6.49 -6.39 1.30
CA ASP A 603 7.85 -6.89 1.17
C ASP A 603 8.51 -6.30 -0.08
N GLN A 604 9.63 -5.61 0.13
CA GLN A 604 10.41 -4.96 -0.92
C GLN A 604 11.81 -5.58 -1.07
N GLY A 605 12.04 -6.77 -0.50
CA GLY A 605 13.30 -7.50 -0.50
C GLY A 605 14.20 -7.16 0.70
N GLY A 606 13.60 -6.78 1.83
CA GLY A 606 14.28 -6.37 3.05
C GLY A 606 13.63 -6.97 4.30
N GLU A 607 13.77 -6.29 5.43
CA GLU A 607 13.12 -6.71 6.69
C GLU A 607 11.59 -6.66 6.57
N ILE A 608 10.92 -7.64 7.19
CA ILE A 608 9.46 -7.67 7.23
C ILE A 608 8.97 -6.78 8.36
N LEU A 609 8.25 -5.72 8.00
CA LEU A 609 7.84 -4.66 8.92
C LEU A 609 6.33 -4.60 9.08
N SER A 610 5.90 -4.15 10.25
CA SER A 610 4.48 -3.97 10.58
C SER A 610 4.29 -2.66 11.36
N LEU A 611 3.18 -1.95 11.12
CA LEU A 611 2.83 -0.75 11.90
C LEU A 611 2.50 -1.13 13.33
N ARG A 612 2.93 -0.29 14.28
CA ARG A 612 2.67 -0.51 15.72
C ARG A 612 1.17 -0.52 16.03
N TYR A 613 0.74 -1.57 16.74
CA TYR A 613 -0.66 -1.77 17.18
C TYR A 613 -1.01 -0.95 18.43
N ASP A 614 0.00 -0.75 19.29
CA ASP A 614 -0.03 0.06 20.51
C ASP A 614 1.33 0.74 20.77
N LEU A 615 1.49 1.42 21.91
CA LEU A 615 2.77 2.00 22.36
C LEU A 615 3.45 1.14 23.44
N THR A 616 2.74 0.20 24.07
CA THR A 616 3.28 -0.67 25.15
C THR A 616 4.32 -1.67 24.65
N VAL A 617 4.07 -2.38 23.56
CA VAL A 617 5.03 -3.36 23.02
C VAL A 617 6.29 -2.68 22.48
N PRO A 618 6.21 -1.58 21.71
CA PRO A 618 7.37 -0.76 21.38
C PRO A 618 8.15 -0.30 22.62
N PHE A 619 7.46 0.06 23.71
CA PHE A 619 8.12 0.42 24.96
C PHE A 619 8.84 -0.77 25.62
N ALA A 620 8.24 -1.95 25.66
CA ALA A 620 8.89 -3.15 26.19
C ALA A 620 10.17 -3.52 25.40
N ARG A 621 10.10 -3.42 24.07
CA ARG A 621 11.26 -3.57 23.17
C ARG A 621 12.31 -2.48 23.43
N PHE A 622 11.90 -1.24 23.71
CA PHE A 622 12.80 -0.13 24.03
C PHE A 622 13.59 -0.40 25.31
N VAL A 623 12.88 -0.79 26.38
CA VAL A 623 13.50 -1.13 27.66
C VAL A 623 14.50 -2.29 27.50
N ALA A 624 14.12 -3.32 26.74
CA ALA A 624 14.96 -4.49 26.49
C ALA A 624 16.23 -4.15 25.68
N VAL A 625 16.09 -3.50 24.53
CA VAL A 625 17.21 -3.15 23.63
C VAL A 625 18.23 -2.25 24.33
N HIS A 626 17.75 -1.30 25.14
CA HIS A 626 18.62 -0.36 25.87
C HIS A 626 19.02 -0.86 27.27
N SER A 627 18.63 -2.07 27.65
CA SER A 627 18.93 -2.67 28.98
C SER A 627 18.57 -1.75 30.16
N ILE A 628 17.42 -1.07 30.06
CA ILE A 628 16.97 -0.10 31.07
C ILE A 628 16.39 -0.86 32.27
N GLY A 629 16.96 -0.64 33.46
CA GLY A 629 16.48 -1.26 34.70
C GLY A 629 15.26 -0.57 35.31
N ASN A 630 15.12 0.74 35.09
CA ASN A 630 14.05 1.55 35.63
C ASN A 630 13.82 2.81 34.77
N ILE A 631 12.57 3.14 34.49
CA ILE A 631 12.19 4.35 33.74
C ILE A 631 10.72 4.70 34.02
N LYS A 632 10.45 6.00 34.18
CA LYS A 632 9.09 6.55 34.21
C LYS A 632 8.92 7.45 32.99
N ARG A 633 8.03 7.07 32.06
CA ARG A 633 7.92 7.71 30.75
C ARG A 633 6.49 8.03 30.36
N TYR A 634 6.33 8.96 29.43
CA TYR A 634 5.13 9.11 28.63
C TYR A 634 5.43 9.06 27.13
N HIS A 635 4.45 8.62 26.34
CA HIS A 635 4.53 8.58 24.87
C HIS A 635 3.16 8.93 24.29
N ILE A 636 3.10 9.95 23.44
CA ILE A 636 1.89 10.36 22.71
C ILE A 636 2.14 10.09 21.24
N GLY A 637 1.37 9.19 20.64
CA GLY A 637 1.61 8.76 19.27
C GLY A 637 0.40 8.11 18.62
N LYS A 638 0.38 8.13 17.29
CA LYS A 638 -0.61 7.38 16.51
C LYS A 638 -0.31 5.88 16.51
N VAL A 639 -1.36 5.08 16.51
CA VAL A 639 -1.34 3.61 16.41
C VAL A 639 -2.32 3.13 15.34
N TYR A 640 -2.10 1.91 14.87
CA TYR A 640 -2.76 1.40 13.66
C TYR A 640 -3.38 0.02 13.89
N ARG A 641 -4.70 -0.09 13.71
CA ARG A 641 -5.46 -1.34 13.90
C ARG A 641 -6.38 -1.55 12.72
N ARG A 642 -6.30 -2.71 12.05
CA ARG A 642 -7.15 -3.08 10.88
C ARG A 642 -8.58 -3.45 11.26
N ASP A 643 -9.09 -2.77 12.27
CA ASP A 643 -10.40 -3.03 12.82
C ASP A 643 -11.51 -2.68 11.82
N GLN A 644 -12.73 -3.18 12.04
CA GLN A 644 -13.90 -2.74 11.28
C GLN A 644 -14.33 -1.36 11.78
N PRO A 645 -14.15 -0.29 10.97
CA PRO A 645 -14.33 1.06 11.45
C PRO A 645 -15.81 1.35 11.72
N GLN A 646 -16.09 1.97 12.87
CA GLN A 646 -17.41 2.47 13.24
C GLN A 646 -17.25 3.95 13.59
N MET A 647 -17.36 4.80 12.56
CA MET A 647 -17.08 6.24 12.68
C MET A 647 -17.99 6.92 13.72
N THR A 648 -19.27 6.51 13.79
CA THR A 648 -20.26 7.02 14.76
C THR A 648 -19.97 6.62 16.20
N ARG A 649 -19.17 5.58 16.42
CA ARG A 649 -18.77 5.06 17.74
C ARG A 649 -17.32 5.36 18.11
N GLY A 650 -16.61 6.12 17.27
CA GLY A 650 -15.22 6.52 17.49
C GLY A 650 -14.19 5.39 17.31
N ARG A 651 -14.54 4.34 16.55
CA ARG A 651 -13.64 3.21 16.25
C ARG A 651 -12.96 3.43 14.91
N PHE A 652 -11.69 3.81 14.95
CA PHE A 652 -10.88 4.16 13.79
C PHE A 652 -9.77 3.13 13.53
N ARG A 653 -9.16 3.21 12.35
CA ARG A 653 -8.00 2.38 11.98
C ARG A 653 -6.67 3.09 12.26
N GLU A 654 -6.68 4.41 12.26
CA GLU A 654 -5.60 5.27 12.75
C GLU A 654 -6.17 6.16 13.85
N PHE A 655 -5.53 6.19 15.02
CA PHE A 655 -5.92 7.06 16.13
C PHE A 655 -4.76 7.26 17.10
N PHE A 656 -4.85 8.28 17.96
CA PHE A 656 -3.85 8.54 18.98
C PHE A 656 -4.05 7.69 20.25
N GLN A 657 -2.93 7.30 20.84
CA GLN A 657 -2.83 6.87 22.24
C GLN A 657 -1.92 7.84 23.01
N CYS A 658 -2.21 8.02 24.30
CA CYS A 658 -1.41 8.81 25.22
C CYS A 658 -1.06 7.93 26.41
N ASP A 659 0.14 7.37 26.40
CA ASP A 659 0.56 6.34 27.35
C ASP A 659 1.49 6.93 28.41
N PHE A 660 1.32 6.50 29.65
CA PHE A 660 2.19 6.79 30.79
C PHE A 660 2.51 5.50 31.52
N ASP A 661 3.80 5.22 31.69
CA ASP A 661 4.27 3.94 32.18
C ASP A 661 5.46 4.10 33.13
N ILE A 662 5.46 3.27 34.17
CA ILE A 662 6.52 3.14 35.16
C ILE A 662 7.05 1.71 35.08
N ALA A 663 8.30 1.56 34.64
CA ALA A 663 9.03 0.31 34.62
C ALA A 663 10.13 0.32 35.69
N GLY A 664 10.33 -0.83 36.34
CA GLY A 664 11.33 -1.05 37.37
C GLY A 664 10.79 -1.82 38.57
N ALA A 665 11.71 -2.37 39.37
CA ALA A 665 11.37 -3.05 40.62
C ALA A 665 11.25 -2.03 41.77
N TYR A 666 10.04 -1.89 42.31
CA TYR A 666 9.72 -0.96 43.39
C TYR A 666 8.96 -1.67 44.51
N ALA A 667 8.66 -0.94 45.59
CA ALA A 667 7.76 -1.43 46.63
C ALA A 667 6.36 -1.74 46.03
N PRO A 668 5.67 -2.79 46.51
CA PRO A 668 4.37 -3.18 45.99
C PRO A 668 3.37 -2.02 45.95
N MET A 669 2.61 -1.93 44.87
CA MET A 669 1.49 -1.00 44.66
C MET A 669 1.81 0.50 44.62
N VAL A 670 3.05 0.93 44.91
CA VAL A 670 3.44 2.35 44.89
C VAL A 670 3.32 2.94 43.48
N ALA A 671 3.91 2.26 42.48
CA ALA A 671 3.84 2.70 41.09
C ALA A 671 2.40 2.63 40.55
N ASP A 672 1.64 1.61 40.92
CA ASP A 672 0.26 1.40 40.51
C ASP A 672 -0.64 2.53 41.01
N ALA A 673 -0.48 2.92 42.28
CA ALA A 673 -1.19 4.03 42.88
C ALA A 673 -0.84 5.37 42.21
N GLU A 674 0.44 5.61 41.86
CA GLU A 674 0.85 6.82 41.12
C GLU A 674 0.19 6.87 39.72
N VAL A 675 0.17 5.76 38.99
CA VAL A 675 -0.45 5.73 37.65
C VAL A 675 -1.95 6.02 37.72
N VAL A 676 -2.66 5.48 38.71
CA VAL A 676 -4.09 5.79 38.89
C VAL A 676 -4.29 7.24 39.31
N LYS A 677 -3.40 7.81 40.13
CA LYS A 677 -3.44 9.23 40.47
C LYS A 677 -3.26 10.12 39.24
N VAL A 678 -2.30 9.80 38.37
CA VAL A 678 -2.09 10.49 37.07
C VAL A 678 -3.37 10.45 36.23
N LEU A 679 -4.00 9.28 36.13
CA LEU A 679 -5.26 9.13 35.41
C LEU A 679 -6.37 10.02 36.00
N THR A 680 -6.55 10.02 37.32
CA THR A 680 -7.54 10.88 38.00
C THR A 680 -7.28 12.36 37.70
N GLU A 681 -6.03 12.83 37.80
CA GLU A 681 -5.69 14.23 37.51
C GLU A 681 -5.98 14.61 36.05
N ILE A 682 -5.62 13.76 35.09
CA ILE A 682 -5.92 14.00 33.67
C ILE A 682 -7.42 14.17 33.45
N LEU A 683 -8.23 13.25 33.98
CA LEU A 683 -9.69 13.29 33.77
C LEU A 683 -10.36 14.47 34.46
N THR A 684 -9.84 14.88 35.62
CA THR A 684 -10.28 16.10 36.32
C THR A 684 -9.89 17.37 35.54
N ASP A 685 -8.63 17.49 35.11
CA ASP A 685 -8.10 18.68 34.44
C ASP A 685 -8.70 18.85 33.02
N LEU A 686 -9.13 17.77 32.36
CA LEU A 686 -9.83 17.82 31.06
C LEU A 686 -11.29 18.29 31.16
N GLN A 687 -11.91 18.32 32.35
CA GLN A 687 -13.26 18.82 32.60
C GLN A 687 -14.36 18.18 31.71
N LEU A 688 -14.29 16.86 31.49
CA LEU A 688 -15.20 16.12 30.60
C LEU A 688 -16.58 15.80 31.22
N GLY A 689 -16.77 16.11 32.49
CA GLY A 689 -17.95 15.73 33.28
C GLY A 689 -17.62 14.72 34.37
N LYS A 690 -18.64 14.07 34.93
CA LYS A 690 -18.44 13.03 35.95
C LYS A 690 -17.90 11.76 35.32
N PHE A 691 -16.91 11.15 35.97
CA PHE A 691 -16.28 9.92 35.53
C PHE A 691 -16.13 8.93 36.67
N GLU A 692 -15.91 7.67 36.31
CA GLU A 692 -15.67 6.56 37.22
C GLU A 692 -14.48 5.74 36.70
N ILE A 693 -13.58 5.36 37.60
CA ILE A 693 -12.45 4.47 37.33
C ILE A 693 -12.75 3.12 37.97
N LYS A 694 -13.10 2.14 37.14
CA LYS A 694 -13.26 0.75 37.55
C LYS A 694 -11.88 0.13 37.75
N ILE A 695 -11.69 -0.59 38.84
CA ILE A 695 -10.45 -1.31 39.16
C ILE A 695 -10.77 -2.77 39.46
N ASN A 696 -9.89 -3.66 39.00
CA ASN A 696 -9.86 -5.07 39.37
C ASN A 696 -8.40 -5.56 39.42
N HIS A 697 -8.20 -6.83 39.74
CA HIS A 697 -6.88 -7.47 39.78
C HIS A 697 -6.92 -8.82 39.07
N ARG A 698 -5.93 -9.10 38.22
CA ARG A 698 -5.83 -10.37 37.47
C ARG A 698 -5.84 -11.59 38.39
N GLY A 699 -5.14 -11.51 39.52
CA GLY A 699 -5.16 -12.55 40.55
C GLY A 699 -6.56 -12.83 41.15
N LEU A 700 -7.46 -11.83 41.22
CA LEU A 700 -8.84 -12.05 41.65
C LEU A 700 -9.67 -12.74 40.55
N LEU A 701 -9.48 -12.36 39.29
CA LEU A 701 -10.10 -13.03 38.14
C LEU A 701 -9.69 -14.50 38.07
N ASP A 702 -8.41 -14.80 38.19
CA ASP A 702 -7.95 -16.19 38.14
C ASP A 702 -8.43 -16.98 39.37
N ALA A 703 -8.45 -16.36 40.57
CA ALA A 703 -8.98 -16.99 41.78
C ALA A 703 -10.49 -17.27 41.69
N MET A 704 -11.31 -16.31 41.25
CA MET A 704 -12.76 -16.50 41.14
C MET A 704 -13.11 -17.61 40.14
N LEU A 705 -12.40 -17.68 39.01
CA LEU A 705 -12.62 -18.72 37.99
C LEU A 705 -12.19 -20.09 38.50
N ALA A 706 -11.08 -20.17 39.23
CA ALA A 706 -10.64 -21.41 39.85
C ALA A 706 -11.62 -21.90 40.92
N ILE A 707 -12.11 -21.01 41.78
CA ILE A 707 -13.11 -21.32 42.83
C ILE A 707 -14.44 -21.77 42.20
N ALA A 708 -14.87 -21.11 41.12
CA ALA A 708 -16.09 -21.48 40.41
C ALA A 708 -16.00 -22.83 39.68
N GLY A 709 -14.80 -23.41 39.53
CA GLY A 709 -14.59 -24.70 38.87
C GLY A 709 -14.34 -24.62 37.36
N VAL A 710 -13.91 -23.47 36.86
CA VAL A 710 -13.55 -23.31 35.44
C VAL A 710 -12.27 -24.11 35.15
N PRO A 711 -12.19 -24.85 34.02
CA PRO A 711 -10.94 -25.47 33.61
C PRO A 711 -9.90 -24.43 33.17
N PRO A 712 -8.60 -24.57 33.52
CA PRO A 712 -7.56 -23.61 33.15
C PRO A 712 -7.48 -23.28 31.64
N GLN A 713 -7.73 -24.27 30.78
CA GLN A 713 -7.72 -24.09 29.33
C GLN A 713 -8.85 -23.16 28.83
N LYS A 714 -9.90 -22.98 29.62
CA LYS A 714 -11.05 -22.13 29.30
C LYS A 714 -10.97 -20.73 29.92
N PHE A 715 -9.99 -20.44 30.78
CA PHE A 715 -9.91 -19.15 31.48
C PHE A 715 -10.00 -17.95 30.53
N ARG A 716 -9.26 -17.98 29.41
CA ARG A 716 -9.25 -16.90 28.42
C ARG A 716 -10.61 -16.70 27.73
N PRO A 717 -11.21 -17.72 27.07
CA PRO A 717 -12.56 -17.60 26.54
C PRO A 717 -13.57 -17.09 27.57
N ILE A 718 -13.48 -17.51 28.84
CA ILE A 718 -14.43 -17.08 29.87
C ILE A 718 -14.22 -15.64 30.29
N CYS A 719 -12.97 -15.17 30.48
CA CYS A 719 -12.69 -13.75 30.68
C CYS A 719 -13.26 -12.88 29.54
N SER A 720 -13.17 -13.36 28.29
CA SER A 720 -13.78 -12.68 27.13
C SER A 720 -15.31 -12.62 27.19
N ALA A 721 -15.98 -13.60 27.81
CA ALA A 721 -17.43 -13.51 28.05
C ALA A 721 -17.75 -12.51 29.17
N ILE A 722 -17.00 -12.57 30.29
CA ILE A 722 -17.18 -11.67 31.43
C ILE A 722 -17.03 -10.20 31.02
N ASP A 723 -16.06 -9.89 30.15
CA ASP A 723 -15.85 -8.52 29.65
C ASP A 723 -17.11 -7.91 29.01
N LYS A 724 -17.96 -8.73 28.39
CA LYS A 724 -19.19 -8.26 27.73
C LYS A 724 -20.26 -7.80 28.72
N LEU A 725 -20.12 -8.05 30.03
CA LEU A 725 -21.04 -7.54 31.06
C LEU A 725 -21.06 -6.02 31.15
N ASP A 726 -20.11 -5.35 30.50
CA ASP A 726 -20.11 -3.90 30.34
C ASP A 726 -21.24 -3.38 29.42
N LYS A 727 -21.75 -4.23 28.52
CA LYS A 727 -22.71 -3.89 27.47
C LYS A 727 -23.93 -4.80 27.46
N GLU A 728 -23.76 -6.06 27.84
CA GLU A 728 -24.77 -7.10 27.79
C GLU A 728 -25.20 -7.49 29.21
N PRO A 729 -26.47 -7.85 29.42
CA PRO A 729 -26.95 -8.33 30.71
C PRO A 729 -26.36 -9.72 31.04
N TRP A 730 -26.36 -10.06 32.34
CA TRP A 730 -25.80 -11.32 32.84
C TRP A 730 -26.37 -12.56 32.15
N GLU A 731 -27.66 -12.56 31.84
CA GLU A 731 -28.36 -13.68 31.23
C GLU A 731 -27.81 -14.03 29.85
N VAL A 732 -27.47 -13.00 29.05
CA VAL A 732 -26.88 -13.17 27.71
C VAL A 732 -25.45 -13.71 27.83
N VAL A 733 -24.67 -13.15 28.76
CA VAL A 733 -23.29 -13.58 29.00
C VAL A 733 -23.23 -15.01 29.54
N ARG A 734 -24.13 -15.37 30.46
CA ARG A 734 -24.30 -16.74 30.96
C ARG A 734 -24.63 -17.70 29.82
N GLN A 735 -25.55 -17.33 28.93
CA GLN A 735 -25.93 -18.17 27.79
C GLN A 735 -24.74 -18.43 26.86
N GLU A 736 -23.93 -17.40 26.56
CA GLU A 736 -22.70 -17.55 25.77
C GLU A 736 -21.70 -18.51 26.45
N MET A 737 -21.49 -18.35 27.77
CA MET A 737 -20.59 -19.22 28.54
C MET A 737 -20.98 -20.70 28.44
N VAL A 738 -22.28 -20.99 28.54
CA VAL A 738 -22.81 -22.35 28.52
C VAL A 738 -22.88 -22.90 27.09
N ALA A 739 -23.57 -22.20 26.19
CA ALA A 739 -23.91 -22.70 24.86
C ALA A 739 -22.74 -22.66 23.88
N GLU A 740 -21.92 -21.61 23.92
CA GLU A 740 -20.82 -21.42 22.95
C GLU A 740 -19.48 -21.90 23.52
N LYS A 741 -19.21 -21.59 24.79
CA LYS A 741 -17.92 -21.89 25.44
C LYS A 741 -17.94 -23.23 26.20
N GLY A 742 -19.10 -23.88 26.29
CA GLY A 742 -19.28 -25.23 26.82
C GLY A 742 -18.97 -25.34 28.31
N LEU A 743 -19.31 -24.34 29.12
CA LEU A 743 -19.28 -24.44 30.57
C LEU A 743 -20.54 -25.15 31.11
N PRO A 744 -20.42 -25.96 32.17
CA PRO A 744 -21.58 -26.40 32.93
C PRO A 744 -22.36 -25.21 33.51
N GLU A 745 -23.69 -25.31 33.54
CA GLU A 745 -24.55 -24.26 34.08
C GLU A 745 -24.20 -23.86 35.51
N GLU A 746 -23.94 -24.85 36.38
CA GLU A 746 -23.56 -24.64 37.78
C GLU A 746 -22.27 -23.81 37.92
N VAL A 747 -21.30 -24.01 37.01
CA VAL A 747 -20.04 -23.25 37.00
C VAL A 747 -20.29 -21.83 36.52
N ALA A 748 -21.14 -21.63 35.51
CA ALA A 748 -21.52 -20.29 35.05
C ALA A 748 -22.26 -19.51 36.16
N ASP A 749 -23.16 -20.17 36.89
CA ASP A 749 -23.87 -19.56 38.02
C ASP A 749 -22.94 -19.22 39.19
N ALA A 750 -21.93 -20.06 39.46
CA ALA A 750 -20.90 -19.78 40.45
C ALA A 750 -20.05 -18.54 40.08
N ILE A 751 -19.71 -18.37 38.79
CA ILE A 751 -19.05 -17.14 38.30
C ILE A 751 -19.95 -15.92 38.56
N GLY A 752 -21.25 -16.05 38.32
CA GLY A 752 -22.26 -15.01 38.53
C GLY A 752 -22.24 -14.42 39.93
N GLN A 753 -21.98 -15.23 40.96
CA GLN A 753 -21.90 -14.79 42.35
C GLN A 753 -20.77 -13.79 42.61
N PHE A 754 -19.68 -13.85 41.82
CA PHE A 754 -18.53 -12.96 41.96
C PHE A 754 -18.62 -11.73 41.05
N VAL A 755 -18.96 -11.91 39.78
CA VAL A 755 -18.86 -10.83 38.78
C VAL A 755 -19.88 -9.70 38.99
N VAL A 756 -20.97 -9.96 39.72
CA VAL A 756 -21.94 -8.92 40.10
C VAL A 756 -21.46 -8.04 41.25
N LEU A 757 -20.35 -8.39 41.91
CA LEU A 757 -19.83 -7.64 43.06
C LEU A 757 -19.09 -6.38 42.59
N ARG A 758 -19.68 -5.24 42.94
CA ARG A 758 -19.16 -3.91 42.65
C ARG A 758 -19.45 -2.95 43.81
N GLY A 759 -18.55 -2.03 44.12
CA GLY A 759 -18.77 -1.07 45.20
C GLY A 759 -17.59 -0.18 45.54
N GLU A 760 -17.73 0.56 46.65
CA GLU A 760 -16.67 1.43 47.16
C GLU A 760 -15.39 0.61 47.45
N PRO A 761 -14.21 1.07 47.01
CA PRO A 761 -12.99 0.27 47.04
C PRO A 761 -12.61 -0.32 48.40
N LEU A 762 -12.58 0.49 49.47
CA LEU A 762 -12.15 0.05 50.80
C LEU A 762 -13.22 -0.80 51.50
N GLU A 763 -14.50 -0.46 51.33
CA GLU A 763 -15.61 -1.24 51.88
C GLU A 763 -15.65 -2.64 51.24
N LEU A 764 -15.59 -2.70 49.91
CA LEU A 764 -15.66 -3.97 49.18
C LEU A 764 -14.43 -4.83 49.45
N VAL A 765 -13.21 -4.27 49.42
CA VAL A 765 -12.00 -5.07 49.71
C VAL A 765 -12.04 -5.63 51.14
N THR A 766 -12.55 -4.85 52.11
CA THR A 766 -12.70 -5.31 53.50
C THR A 766 -13.69 -6.46 53.59
N ARG A 767 -14.83 -6.36 52.90
CA ARG A 767 -15.85 -7.43 52.83
C ARG A 767 -15.32 -8.71 52.19
N LEU A 768 -14.50 -8.59 51.15
CA LEU A 768 -13.91 -9.75 50.46
C LEU A 768 -12.72 -10.37 51.22
N SER A 769 -12.12 -9.63 52.15
CA SER A 769 -10.95 -10.06 52.94
C SER A 769 -11.29 -10.75 54.25
N VAL A 770 -12.58 -10.94 54.57
CA VAL A 770 -12.98 -11.69 55.77
C VAL A 770 -12.52 -13.16 55.66
N PRO A 771 -12.04 -13.80 56.76
CA PRO A 771 -11.42 -15.13 56.70
C PRO A 771 -12.29 -16.24 56.08
N ASP A 772 -13.61 -16.11 56.19
CA ASP A 772 -14.57 -17.10 55.67
C ASP A 772 -14.91 -16.89 54.19
N HIS A 773 -14.46 -15.80 53.56
CA HIS A 773 -14.76 -15.52 52.16
C HIS A 773 -13.89 -16.39 51.23
N PRO A 774 -14.45 -17.03 50.18
CA PRO A 774 -13.70 -17.93 49.30
C PRO A 774 -12.44 -17.29 48.67
N LEU A 775 -12.51 -16.01 48.29
CA LEU A 775 -11.35 -15.28 47.74
C LEU A 775 -10.24 -15.06 48.77
N ALA A 776 -10.56 -14.88 50.05
CA ALA A 776 -9.56 -14.70 51.11
C ALA A 776 -8.88 -16.02 51.50
N GLN A 777 -9.56 -17.16 51.27
CA GLN A 777 -9.00 -18.50 51.48
C GLN A 777 -8.11 -18.96 50.32
N HIS A 778 -8.37 -18.48 49.10
CA HIS A 778 -7.57 -18.81 47.93
C HIS A 778 -6.24 -18.02 47.91
N PRO A 779 -5.05 -18.65 47.76
CA PRO A 779 -3.76 -17.96 47.86
C PRO A 779 -3.61 -16.76 46.91
N MET A 780 -4.05 -16.91 45.64
CA MET A 780 -4.01 -15.82 44.66
C MET A 780 -5.02 -14.71 44.98
N GLY A 781 -6.18 -15.08 45.54
CA GLY A 781 -7.21 -14.11 45.88
C GLY A 781 -6.77 -13.26 47.07
N LYS A 782 -6.22 -13.89 48.10
CA LYS A 782 -5.64 -13.20 49.26
C LYS A 782 -4.54 -12.22 48.87
N ALA A 783 -3.56 -12.66 48.09
CA ALA A 783 -2.47 -11.77 47.64
C ALA A 783 -2.99 -10.55 46.87
N ALA A 784 -3.97 -10.76 45.98
CA ALA A 784 -4.59 -9.68 45.23
C ALA A 784 -5.43 -8.72 46.11
N LEU A 785 -6.12 -9.23 47.13
CA LEU A 785 -6.84 -8.40 48.11
C LEU A 785 -5.88 -7.57 48.95
N ASP A 786 -4.76 -8.16 49.38
CA ASP A 786 -3.71 -7.46 50.13
C ASP A 786 -3.09 -6.33 49.29
N ASP A 787 -2.80 -6.59 48.00
CA ASP A 787 -2.33 -5.58 47.04
C ASP A 787 -3.35 -4.45 46.86
N LEU A 788 -4.62 -4.78 46.59
CA LEU A 788 -5.69 -3.77 46.43
C LEU A 788 -5.89 -2.94 47.70
N ALA A 789 -5.86 -3.56 48.88
CA ALA A 789 -5.98 -2.85 50.16
C ALA A 789 -4.81 -1.87 50.36
N ALA A 790 -3.58 -2.28 50.05
CA ALA A 790 -2.41 -1.39 50.10
C ALA A 790 -2.56 -0.22 49.12
N MET A 791 -2.93 -0.50 47.87
CA MET A 791 -3.12 0.50 46.81
C MET A 791 -4.21 1.52 47.18
N PHE A 792 -5.37 1.08 47.68
CA PHE A 792 -6.48 1.96 48.05
C PHE A 792 -6.12 2.87 49.23
N ASN A 793 -5.34 2.39 50.20
CA ASN A 793 -4.83 3.24 51.28
C ASN A 793 -3.88 4.34 50.77
N MET A 794 -3.00 4.02 49.81
CA MET A 794 -2.13 5.01 49.17
C MET A 794 -2.95 6.03 48.37
N LEU A 795 -3.95 5.58 47.60
CA LEU A 795 -4.83 6.46 46.83
C LEU A 795 -5.69 7.35 47.72
N LYS A 796 -6.13 6.86 48.89
CA LYS A 796 -6.79 7.68 49.91
C LYS A 796 -5.87 8.80 50.39
N ALA A 797 -4.61 8.50 50.68
CA ALA A 797 -3.62 9.50 51.08
C ALA A 797 -3.35 10.54 49.98
N MET A 798 -3.44 10.15 48.70
CA MET A 798 -3.27 11.05 47.54
C MET A 798 -4.57 11.78 47.12
N GLY A 799 -5.67 11.59 47.84
CA GLY A 799 -6.97 12.20 47.53
C GLY A 799 -7.58 11.71 46.21
N ALA A 800 -7.26 10.49 45.77
CA ALA A 800 -7.69 9.93 44.49
C ALA A 800 -8.73 8.80 44.62
N LEU A 801 -9.18 8.45 45.84
CA LEU A 801 -10.11 7.32 46.04
C LEU A 801 -11.55 7.61 45.57
N GLY A 802 -11.98 8.88 45.59
CA GLY A 802 -13.41 9.23 45.44
C GLY A 802 -14.02 8.95 44.06
N SER A 803 -13.20 8.75 43.02
CA SER A 803 -13.66 8.42 41.65
C SER A 803 -13.53 6.94 41.30
N LEU A 804 -13.14 6.09 42.26
CA LEU A 804 -12.84 4.68 42.01
C LEU A 804 -13.98 3.77 42.44
N THR A 805 -14.10 2.66 41.72
CA THR A 805 -15.00 1.57 42.04
C THR A 805 -14.28 0.25 41.86
N LEU A 806 -14.29 -0.62 42.87
CA LEU A 806 -13.84 -2.00 42.72
C LEU A 806 -14.96 -2.78 42.01
N ASP A 807 -14.67 -3.34 40.84
CA ASP A 807 -15.64 -4.00 39.95
C ASP A 807 -15.08 -5.35 39.47
N LEU A 808 -15.61 -6.45 40.02
CA LEU A 808 -15.13 -7.81 39.71
C LEU A 808 -15.51 -8.28 38.29
N SER A 809 -16.43 -7.57 37.61
CA SER A 809 -16.75 -7.84 36.20
C SER A 809 -15.68 -7.32 35.23
N LEU A 810 -14.78 -6.45 35.67
CA LEU A 810 -13.74 -5.90 34.79
C LEU A 810 -12.69 -6.98 34.48
N ALA A 811 -12.86 -7.63 33.33
CA ALA A 811 -11.97 -8.66 32.80
C ALA A 811 -11.21 -8.23 31.54
N ARG A 812 -11.22 -6.93 31.23
CA ARG A 812 -10.48 -6.36 30.09
C ARG A 812 -9.00 -6.54 30.21
N GLY A 813 -8.35 -6.91 29.12
CA GLY A 813 -6.92 -6.90 29.08
C GLY A 813 -6.37 -7.53 27.84
N LEU A 814 -5.31 -6.92 27.31
CA LEU A 814 -4.38 -7.64 26.46
C LEU A 814 -3.76 -8.76 27.31
N ASP A 815 -3.44 -9.89 26.68
CA ASP A 815 -2.99 -11.14 27.32
C ASP A 815 -1.76 -10.98 28.26
N TYR A 816 -1.15 -9.80 28.30
CA TYR A 816 0.07 -9.50 29.04
C TYR A 816 -0.14 -8.92 30.45
N TYR A 817 -1.36 -8.59 30.89
CA TYR A 817 -1.56 -8.08 32.27
C TYR A 817 -1.37 -9.17 33.34
N THR A 818 -0.65 -8.83 34.41
CA THR A 818 -0.25 -9.72 35.50
C THR A 818 -0.79 -9.31 36.87
N GLY A 819 -1.22 -8.05 37.03
CA GLY A 819 -1.64 -7.49 38.32
C GLY A 819 -2.93 -6.68 38.23
N VAL A 820 -2.92 -5.45 38.76
CA VAL A 820 -4.06 -4.53 38.68
C VAL A 820 -4.45 -4.23 37.23
N ILE A 821 -5.75 -4.02 37.02
CA ILE A 821 -6.36 -3.64 35.75
C ILE A 821 -7.36 -2.52 36.06
N TYR A 822 -7.39 -1.49 35.24
CA TYR A 822 -8.34 -0.41 35.42
C TYR A 822 -8.85 0.18 34.11
N GLU A 823 -10.06 0.71 34.18
CA GLU A 823 -10.78 1.30 33.07
C GLU A 823 -11.55 2.53 33.54
N ALA A 824 -11.38 3.66 32.85
CA ALA A 824 -12.16 4.86 33.09
C ALA A 824 -13.33 4.99 32.12
N VAL A 825 -14.50 5.33 32.65
CA VAL A 825 -15.75 5.57 31.91
C VAL A 825 -16.36 6.92 32.32
N LEU A 826 -17.08 7.59 31.42
CA LEU A 826 -17.82 8.81 31.74
C LEU A 826 -19.30 8.49 32.00
N HIS A 827 -19.94 9.25 32.88
CA HIS A 827 -21.39 9.17 33.09
C HIS A 827 -22.15 9.97 32.03
N GLY A 828 -23.13 9.35 31.35
CA GLY A 828 -23.98 9.98 30.34
C GLY A 828 -24.38 9.03 29.21
N ALA A 829 -25.38 9.41 28.40
CA ALA A 829 -25.84 8.58 27.28
C ALA A 829 -24.73 8.42 26.21
N ASN A 830 -24.46 7.17 25.78
CA ASN A 830 -23.49 6.79 24.74
C ASN A 830 -21.98 6.97 25.03
N VAL A 831 -21.51 6.79 26.28
CA VAL A 831 -20.07 6.90 26.57
C VAL A 831 -19.46 5.59 27.08
N GLY A 832 -18.64 4.93 26.25
CA GLY A 832 -17.81 3.79 26.70
C GLY A 832 -16.49 4.23 27.36
N SER A 833 -15.55 3.28 27.47
CA SER A 833 -14.16 3.48 27.93
C SER A 833 -13.41 4.68 27.33
N ILE A 834 -12.84 5.55 28.16
CA ILE A 834 -11.99 6.68 27.74
C ILE A 834 -10.51 6.52 28.13
N ALA A 835 -10.19 5.62 29.04
CA ALA A 835 -8.82 5.25 29.38
C ALA A 835 -8.80 3.83 29.94
N ALA A 836 -7.68 3.14 29.78
CA ALA A 836 -7.47 1.82 30.34
C ALA A 836 -5.99 1.59 30.64
N GLY A 837 -5.69 0.69 31.56
CA GLY A 837 -4.31 0.35 31.91
C GLY A 837 -4.23 -0.80 32.90
N GLY A 838 -3.00 -1.09 33.33
CA GLY A 838 -2.73 -2.16 34.26
C GLY A 838 -1.26 -2.50 34.41
N ARG A 839 -0.97 -3.49 35.25
CA ARG A 839 0.38 -4.02 35.50
C ARG A 839 0.71 -5.20 34.59
N TYR A 840 1.90 -5.22 33.99
CA TYR A 840 2.32 -6.16 32.94
C TYR A 840 3.79 -6.63 33.08
N ASP A 841 4.12 -7.30 34.18
CA ASP A 841 5.52 -7.51 34.58
C ASP A 841 6.36 -8.43 33.67
N LYS A 842 5.71 -9.22 32.80
CA LYS A 842 6.37 -10.23 31.96
C LYS A 842 6.67 -9.75 30.53
N LEU A 843 6.14 -8.61 30.10
CA LEU A 843 6.21 -8.21 28.70
C LEU A 843 7.66 -7.90 28.26
N VAL A 844 8.43 -7.20 29.10
CA VAL A 844 9.86 -6.90 28.85
C VAL A 844 10.70 -8.18 28.85
N GLY A 845 10.36 -9.13 29.71
CA GLY A 845 11.02 -10.44 29.80
C GLY A 845 10.92 -11.24 28.50
N MET A 846 9.84 -11.05 27.73
CA MET A 846 9.71 -11.71 26.42
C MET A 846 10.69 -11.22 25.36
N PHE A 847 11.36 -10.08 25.57
CA PHE A 847 12.36 -9.52 24.65
C PHE A 847 13.80 -9.70 25.17
N SER A 848 14.00 -9.54 26.48
CA SER A 848 15.34 -9.55 27.10
C SER A 848 15.69 -10.85 27.82
N GLY A 849 14.73 -11.76 28.03
CA GLY A 849 14.86 -12.92 28.91
C GLY A 849 14.87 -12.59 30.41
N LYS A 850 14.83 -11.30 30.78
CA LYS A 850 14.80 -10.82 32.16
C LYS A 850 13.54 -10.01 32.41
N ASP A 851 12.79 -10.38 33.44
CA ASP A 851 11.59 -9.64 33.82
C ASP A 851 11.95 -8.24 34.34
N VAL A 852 11.26 -7.23 33.83
CA VAL A 852 11.26 -5.86 34.34
C VAL A 852 9.80 -5.52 34.64
N PRO A 853 9.40 -5.43 35.92
CA PRO A 853 8.03 -5.08 36.31
C PRO A 853 7.62 -3.74 35.70
N ALA A 854 6.38 -3.63 35.25
CA ALA A 854 5.88 -2.42 34.61
C ALA A 854 4.38 -2.24 34.84
N VAL A 855 3.96 -0.99 34.98
CA VAL A 855 2.56 -0.59 35.11
C VAL A 855 2.33 0.72 34.37
N GLY A 856 1.17 0.85 33.73
CA GLY A 856 0.86 2.08 32.99
C GLY A 856 -0.58 2.19 32.52
N VAL A 857 -0.88 3.35 31.95
CA VAL A 857 -2.21 3.76 31.50
C VAL A 857 -2.14 4.38 30.11
N SER A 858 -3.14 4.10 29.28
CA SER A 858 -3.37 4.72 27.97
C SER A 858 -4.68 5.51 27.99
N ILE A 859 -4.63 6.78 27.59
CA ILE A 859 -5.84 7.58 27.35
C ILE A 859 -6.32 7.38 25.91
N GLY A 860 -7.57 6.92 25.77
CA GLY A 860 -8.30 6.81 24.50
C GLY A 860 -8.76 8.19 24.02
N ILE A 861 -7.81 9.00 23.54
CA ILE A 861 -8.00 10.43 23.35
C ILE A 861 -9.02 10.80 22.26
N GLU A 862 -9.32 9.92 21.30
CA GLU A 862 -10.30 10.22 20.25
C GLU A 862 -11.71 10.51 20.80
N ARG A 863 -12.10 9.83 21.89
CA ARG A 863 -13.39 10.11 22.53
C ARG A 863 -13.36 11.41 23.33
N VAL A 864 -12.23 11.70 23.98
CA VAL A 864 -11.99 12.99 24.65
C VAL A 864 -12.15 14.14 23.66
N PHE A 865 -11.56 14.03 22.47
CA PHE A 865 -11.69 15.04 21.42
C PHE A 865 -13.15 15.25 21.00
N ALA A 866 -13.92 14.19 20.80
CA ALA A 866 -15.33 14.32 20.40
C ALA A 866 -16.16 15.10 21.44
N ILE A 867 -15.92 14.84 22.73
CA ILE A 867 -16.60 15.51 23.84
C ILE A 867 -16.17 16.97 23.94
N MET A 868 -14.86 17.23 23.87
CA MET A 868 -14.35 18.60 23.90
C MET A 868 -14.81 19.42 22.70
N GLU A 869 -14.84 18.83 21.50
CA GLU A 869 -15.38 19.46 20.28
C GLU A 869 -16.85 19.88 20.47
N GLN A 870 -17.67 19.00 21.05
CA GLN A 870 -19.06 19.32 21.37
C GLN A 870 -19.17 20.45 22.40
N GLN A 871 -18.46 20.36 23.53
CA GLN A 871 -18.49 21.38 24.57
C GLN A 871 -17.99 22.76 24.08
N VAL A 872 -16.98 22.79 23.21
CA VAL A 872 -16.46 24.03 22.63
C VAL A 872 -17.46 24.63 21.66
N ARG A 873 -18.14 23.80 20.85
CA ARG A 873 -19.21 24.26 19.94
C ARG A 873 -20.41 24.83 20.69
N GLU A 874 -20.82 24.19 21.78
CA GLU A 874 -21.90 24.68 22.66
C GLU A 874 -21.52 26.02 23.30
N ARG A 875 -20.28 26.16 23.80
CA ARG A 875 -19.76 27.44 24.32
C ARG A 875 -19.67 28.54 23.26
N ALA A 876 -19.25 28.20 22.05
CA ALA A 876 -19.21 29.13 20.92
C ALA A 876 -20.62 29.62 20.56
N ALA A 877 -21.60 28.71 20.49
CA ALA A 877 -23.00 29.06 20.23
C ALA A 877 -23.60 29.94 21.33
N ALA A 878 -23.31 29.66 22.60
CA ALA A 878 -23.82 30.43 23.74
C ALA A 878 -23.19 31.83 23.85
N SER A 879 -21.90 31.96 23.52
CA SER A 879 -21.17 33.24 23.62
C SER A 879 -21.23 34.09 22.35
N GLY A 880 -21.69 33.53 21.23
CA GLY A 880 -21.64 34.16 19.91
C GLY A 880 -20.22 34.32 19.35
N ARG A 881 -19.21 33.68 19.97
CA ARG A 881 -17.80 33.79 19.56
C ARG A 881 -17.37 32.58 18.74
N PRO A 882 -16.62 32.75 17.64
CA PRO A 882 -16.12 31.63 16.84
C PRO A 882 -15.06 30.83 17.60
N VAL A 883 -14.94 29.55 17.25
CA VAL A 883 -13.84 28.71 17.73
C VAL A 883 -12.56 29.17 17.04
N ARG A 884 -11.58 29.62 17.82
CA ARG A 884 -10.35 30.17 17.27
C ARG A 884 -9.42 29.04 16.82
N ALA A 885 -9.19 28.95 15.51
CA ALA A 885 -8.16 28.09 14.93
C ALA A 885 -6.75 28.72 14.94
N ILE A 886 -6.67 30.05 15.17
CA ILE A 886 -5.41 30.81 15.21
C ILE A 886 -5.23 31.49 16.56
N GLU A 887 -3.97 31.68 16.96
CA GLU A 887 -3.60 32.33 18.21
C GLU A 887 -3.32 33.83 18.08
N THR A 888 -3.58 34.43 16.91
CA THR A 888 -3.29 35.84 16.62
C THR A 888 -3.95 36.77 17.62
N GLU A 889 -3.13 37.57 18.30
CA GLU A 889 -3.51 38.53 19.32
C GLU A 889 -3.75 39.91 18.72
N VAL A 890 -3.04 40.27 17.65
CA VAL A 890 -3.08 41.62 17.06
C VAL A 890 -3.06 41.57 15.54
N LEU A 891 -4.02 42.23 14.87
CA LEU A 891 -3.92 42.53 13.44
C LEU A 891 -3.33 43.93 13.23
N VAL A 892 -2.27 44.06 12.43
CA VAL A 892 -1.70 45.34 11.99
C VAL A 892 -2.34 45.74 10.67
N ALA A 893 -3.11 46.82 10.71
CA ALA A 893 -3.88 47.35 9.59
C ALA A 893 -3.54 48.82 9.36
N SER A 894 -3.71 49.28 8.12
CA SER A 894 -3.48 50.67 7.76
C SER A 894 -4.56 51.20 6.82
N ILE A 895 -4.77 52.51 6.83
CA ILE A 895 -5.69 53.21 5.94
C ILE A 895 -4.88 54.07 4.97
N GLY A 896 -5.14 53.93 3.66
CA GLY A 896 -4.41 54.63 2.60
C GLY A 896 -3.58 53.70 1.72
N SER A 897 -2.75 54.29 0.85
CA SER A 897 -1.93 53.57 -0.12
C SER A 897 -0.45 53.61 0.23
N GLY A 898 0.32 52.57 -0.14
CA GLY A 898 1.79 52.58 0.01
C GLY A 898 2.31 52.28 1.43
N LEU A 899 1.44 51.95 2.38
CA LEU A 899 1.78 51.70 3.78
C LEU A 899 2.14 50.23 4.11
N GLN A 900 2.30 49.37 3.09
CA GLN A 900 2.59 47.95 3.30
C GLN A 900 3.89 47.72 4.08
N VAL A 901 4.97 48.41 3.68
CA VAL A 901 6.28 48.30 4.36
C VAL A 901 6.13 48.70 5.83
N ARG A 902 5.38 49.76 6.11
CA ARG A 902 5.17 50.20 7.50
C ARG A 902 4.36 49.21 8.34
N ARG A 903 3.36 48.54 7.76
CA ARG A 903 2.64 47.45 8.44
C ARG A 903 3.59 46.30 8.79
N MET A 904 4.46 45.94 7.85
CA MET A 904 5.45 44.88 8.04
C MET A 904 6.48 45.23 9.12
N GLU A 905 6.97 46.47 9.16
CA GLU A 905 7.88 46.96 10.21
C GLU A 905 7.26 46.89 11.60
N LEU A 906 6.01 47.35 11.75
CA LEU A 906 5.31 47.30 13.03
C LEU A 906 4.99 45.86 13.44
N CYS A 907 4.57 45.02 12.50
CA CYS A 907 4.34 43.61 12.80
C CYS A 907 5.64 42.89 13.19
N ALA A 908 6.76 43.20 12.53
CA ALA A 908 8.07 42.67 12.91
C ALA A 908 8.52 43.11 14.30
N ALA A 909 8.23 44.36 14.69
CA ALA A 909 8.47 44.85 16.04
C ALA A 909 7.61 44.11 17.08
N LEU A 910 6.33 43.85 16.78
CA LEU A 910 5.45 43.05 17.63
C LEU A 910 5.93 41.60 17.77
N TRP A 911 6.35 40.95 16.68
CA TRP A 911 6.96 39.62 16.73
C TRP A 911 8.24 39.59 17.57
N SER A 912 9.09 40.62 17.44
CA SER A 912 10.32 40.75 18.23
C SER A 912 10.04 40.91 19.74
N ALA A 913 8.85 41.40 20.10
CA ALA A 913 8.37 41.49 21.47
C ALA A 913 7.58 40.25 21.94
N GLY A 914 7.49 39.20 21.11
CA GLY A 914 6.76 37.96 21.43
C GLY A 914 5.24 38.07 21.32
N VAL A 915 4.72 39.13 20.70
CA VAL A 915 3.27 39.29 20.44
C VAL A 915 2.91 38.55 19.17
N ARG A 916 1.85 37.73 19.23
CA ARG A 916 1.33 37.02 18.06
C ARG A 916 0.55 37.98 17.16
N ALA A 917 1.22 38.57 16.17
CA ALA A 917 0.63 39.56 15.28
C ALA A 917 0.54 39.08 13.83
N GLU A 918 -0.37 39.67 13.05
CA GLU A 918 -0.49 39.46 11.60
C GLU A 918 -0.72 40.77 10.85
N PHE A 919 -0.57 40.77 9.51
CA PHE A 919 -0.96 41.88 8.64
C PHE A 919 -1.53 41.33 7.32
N GLY A 920 -2.41 42.08 6.67
CA GLY A 920 -2.96 41.70 5.37
C GLY A 920 -1.93 41.77 4.24
N TYR A 921 -1.87 40.72 3.40
CA TYR A 921 -0.92 40.61 2.28
C TYR A 921 -1.24 41.46 1.05
N LYS A 922 -2.43 42.09 1.00
CA LYS A 922 -2.75 43.06 -0.06
C LYS A 922 -1.95 44.34 0.19
N PRO A 923 -1.41 45.01 -0.86
CA PRO A 923 -0.71 46.28 -0.67
C PRO A 923 -1.58 47.33 0.04
N ASN A 924 -2.85 47.44 -0.39
CA ASN A 924 -3.83 48.38 0.14
C ASN A 924 -5.09 47.61 0.58
N PRO A 925 -5.09 46.95 1.76
CA PRO A 925 -6.24 46.18 2.25
C PRO A 925 -7.39 47.13 2.61
N LYS A 926 -8.63 46.77 2.28
CA LYS A 926 -9.79 47.55 2.69
C LYS A 926 -10.04 47.34 4.18
N MET A 927 -10.53 48.38 4.87
CA MET A 927 -10.87 48.29 6.29
C MET A 927 -11.91 47.19 6.59
N ALA A 928 -12.89 47.03 5.70
CA ALA A 928 -13.88 45.96 5.79
C ALA A 928 -13.24 44.55 5.77
N ASP A 929 -12.20 44.34 4.94
CA ASP A 929 -11.48 43.07 4.87
C ASP A 929 -10.75 42.78 6.19
N ASN A 930 -10.10 43.81 6.79
CA ASN A 930 -9.38 43.66 8.07
C ASN A 930 -10.33 43.38 9.24
N LEU A 931 -11.46 44.09 9.30
CA LEU A 931 -12.50 43.87 10.31
C LEU A 931 -13.14 42.50 10.16
N GLY A 932 -13.44 42.08 8.92
CA GLY A 932 -13.95 40.74 8.61
C GLY A 932 -12.99 39.66 9.07
N PHE A 933 -11.70 39.79 8.76
CA PHE A 933 -10.66 38.86 9.23
C PHE A 933 -10.61 38.77 10.76
N CYS A 934 -10.63 39.91 11.47
CA CYS A 934 -10.61 39.91 12.94
C CYS A 934 -11.85 39.22 13.53
N HIS A 935 -13.03 39.46 12.96
CA HIS A 935 -14.27 38.86 13.41
C HIS A 935 -14.32 37.36 13.15
N GLU A 936 -14.02 36.91 11.92
CA GLU A 936 -14.03 35.50 11.53
C GLU A 936 -13.04 34.66 12.36
N ASN A 937 -11.87 35.22 12.70
CA ASN A 937 -10.82 34.50 13.42
C ASN A 937 -10.78 34.80 14.93
N GLY A 938 -11.66 35.66 15.43
CA GLY A 938 -11.70 36.08 16.83
C GLY A 938 -10.42 36.79 17.31
N VAL A 939 -9.81 37.62 16.46
CA VAL A 939 -8.61 38.40 16.81
C VAL A 939 -9.01 39.54 17.76
N PRO A 940 -8.39 39.66 18.95
CA PRO A 940 -8.90 40.53 19.99
C PRO A 940 -8.52 42.01 19.83
N TYR A 941 -7.38 42.32 19.20
CA TYR A 941 -6.93 43.69 19.01
C TYR A 941 -6.54 43.96 17.55
N MET A 942 -6.74 45.19 17.11
CA MET A 942 -6.26 45.66 15.81
C MET A 942 -5.50 46.99 15.97
N VAL A 943 -4.28 47.06 15.46
CA VAL A 943 -3.48 48.28 15.38
C VAL A 943 -3.77 48.96 14.04
N LEU A 944 -4.14 50.23 14.07
CA LEU A 944 -4.59 51.02 12.95
C LEU A 944 -3.75 52.29 12.80
N PHE A 945 -3.32 52.60 11.59
CA PHE A 945 -2.63 53.86 11.28
C PHE A 945 -2.82 54.28 9.81
N GLY A 946 -2.86 55.58 9.55
CA GLY A 946 -2.72 56.17 8.22
C GLY A 946 -1.52 57.10 8.16
N GLU A 947 -1.39 57.85 7.06
CA GLU A 947 -0.32 58.84 6.90
C GLU A 947 -0.39 59.93 7.98
N ASP A 948 -1.60 60.38 8.34
CA ASP A 948 -1.82 61.40 9.37
C ASP A 948 -1.40 60.94 10.78
N GLU A 949 -1.73 59.71 11.15
CA GLU A 949 -1.31 59.13 12.43
C GLU A 949 0.21 58.98 12.50
N LEU A 950 0.83 58.49 11.42
CA LEU A 950 2.29 58.33 11.34
C LEU A 950 3.01 59.68 11.40
N ALA A 951 2.49 60.71 10.72
CA ALA A 951 3.04 62.06 10.76
C ALA A 951 3.00 62.68 12.17
N LYS A 952 2.02 62.28 12.99
CA LYS A 952 1.87 62.69 14.39
C LYS A 952 2.64 61.78 15.37
N GLY A 953 3.30 60.72 14.89
CA GLY A 953 4.02 59.77 15.73
C GLY A 953 3.10 58.90 16.60
N VAL A 954 1.86 58.67 16.18
CA VAL A 954 0.85 57.90 16.93
C VAL A 954 0.29 56.75 16.11
N VAL A 955 -0.37 55.81 16.78
CA VAL A 955 -1.18 54.73 16.18
C VAL A 955 -2.45 54.53 17.02
N LYS A 956 -3.45 53.85 16.47
CA LYS A 956 -4.69 53.52 17.20
C LYS A 956 -4.73 52.03 17.51
N ILE A 957 -5.08 51.67 18.74
CA ILE A 957 -5.40 50.30 19.15
C ILE A 957 -6.91 50.19 19.24
N LYS A 958 -7.51 49.30 18.44
CA LYS A 958 -8.93 48.95 18.50
C LYS A 958 -9.10 47.65 19.28
N ASP A 959 -9.92 47.70 20.32
CA ASP A 959 -10.42 46.50 21.00
C ASP A 959 -11.60 45.95 20.20
N MET A 960 -11.48 44.70 19.73
CA MET A 960 -12.48 44.09 18.86
C MET A 960 -13.70 43.59 19.63
N ASP A 961 -13.59 43.36 20.95
CA ASP A 961 -14.71 42.98 21.80
C ASP A 961 -15.44 44.21 22.34
N ALA A 962 -14.71 45.22 22.82
CA ALA A 962 -15.31 46.44 23.36
C ALA A 962 -15.72 47.44 22.27
N HIS A 963 -15.28 47.23 21.03
CA HIS A 963 -15.44 48.14 19.90
C HIS A 963 -14.90 49.57 20.14
N GLN A 964 -13.96 49.72 21.07
CA GLN A 964 -13.35 51.00 21.43
C GLN A 964 -12.00 51.20 20.74
N GLU A 965 -11.68 52.44 20.38
CA GLU A 965 -10.39 52.83 19.80
C GLU A 965 -9.65 53.79 20.73
N GLU A 966 -8.37 53.53 20.97
CA GLU A 966 -7.50 54.35 21.79
C GLU A 966 -6.28 54.78 20.97
N THR A 967 -5.95 56.07 21.00
CA THR A 967 -4.75 56.59 20.32
C THR A 967 -3.57 56.53 21.27
N VAL A 968 -2.49 55.87 20.85
CA VAL A 968 -1.27 55.68 21.63
C VAL A 968 -0.05 56.22 20.87
N PRO A 969 0.96 56.78 21.55
CA PRO A 969 2.25 57.10 20.94
C PRO A 969 2.87 55.86 20.32
N LEU A 970 3.43 55.98 19.12
CA LEU A 970 3.98 54.83 18.39
C LEU A 970 5.12 54.14 19.16
N GLU A 971 5.91 54.92 19.89
CA GLU A 971 6.99 54.42 20.76
C GLU A 971 6.48 53.57 21.94
N GLN A 972 5.22 53.77 22.36
CA GLN A 972 4.59 53.07 23.49
C GLN A 972 3.66 51.93 23.04
N LEU A 973 3.49 51.71 21.73
CA LEU A 973 2.59 50.71 21.17
C LEU A 973 2.79 49.31 21.79
N ILE A 974 4.03 48.86 21.88
CA ILE A 974 4.36 47.51 22.34
C ILE A 974 4.03 47.35 23.84
N SER A 975 4.43 48.32 24.67
CA SER A 975 4.15 48.26 26.11
C SER A 975 2.66 48.29 26.41
N GLU A 976 1.90 49.12 25.71
CA GLU A 976 0.44 49.22 25.87
C GLU A 976 -0.27 47.92 25.45
N LEU A 977 0.12 47.34 24.31
CA LEU A 977 -0.43 46.06 23.86
C LEU A 977 -0.13 44.92 24.83
N LEU A 978 1.09 44.85 25.38
CA LEU A 978 1.45 43.82 26.36
C LEU A 978 0.59 43.93 27.63
N GLN A 979 0.39 45.14 28.15
CA GLN A 979 -0.48 45.36 29.32
C GLN A 979 -1.94 44.94 29.05
N LYS A 980 -2.48 45.33 27.89
CA LYS A 980 -3.85 44.95 27.49
C LYS A 980 -4.00 43.43 27.32
N LEU A 981 -3.03 42.78 26.67
CA LEU A 981 -3.01 41.33 26.50
C LEU A 981 -2.90 40.58 27.84
N GLU A 982 -2.09 41.08 28.77
CA GLU A 982 -1.96 40.49 30.10
C GLU A 982 -3.25 40.63 30.91
N LYS A 983 -3.89 41.81 30.89
CA LYS A 983 -5.19 42.04 31.52
C LYS A 983 -6.24 41.08 30.97
N ARG A 984 -6.30 40.91 29.64
CA ARG A 984 -7.21 39.97 28.99
C ARG A 984 -6.95 38.52 29.40
N LYS A 985 -5.69 38.10 29.49
CA LYS A 985 -5.32 36.75 29.94
C LYS A 985 -5.84 36.46 31.35
N ARG A 986 -5.72 37.41 32.28
CA ARG A 986 -6.25 37.28 33.65
C ARG A 986 -7.78 37.14 33.67
N GLN A 987 -8.48 37.98 32.92
CA GLN A 987 -9.95 37.92 32.81
C GLN A 987 -10.46 36.59 32.23
N LEU A 988 -9.77 36.04 31.23
CA LEU A 988 -10.12 34.75 30.66
C LEU A 988 -9.87 33.59 31.65
N ALA A 989 -8.77 33.64 32.40
CA ALA A 989 -8.48 32.63 33.43
C ALA A 989 -9.52 32.63 34.57
N GLU A 990 -9.97 33.81 35.01
CA GLU A 990 -11.03 33.96 36.03
C GLU A 990 -12.38 33.43 35.53
N ALA A 991 -12.72 33.69 34.26
CA ALA A 991 -13.94 33.17 33.64
C ALA A 991 -13.91 31.64 33.47
N GLU A 992 -12.77 31.05 33.09
CA GLU A 992 -12.60 29.60 33.03
C GLU A 992 -12.69 28.94 34.41
N ALA A 993 -12.21 29.62 35.48
CA ALA A 993 -12.28 29.09 36.85
C ALA A 993 -13.68 29.17 37.48
N THR A 994 -14.50 30.16 37.11
CA THR A 994 -15.83 30.41 37.70
C THR A 994 -16.99 29.86 36.88
N GLY A 995 -16.75 29.49 35.61
CA GLY A 995 -17.79 29.03 34.68
C GLY A 995 -18.72 30.15 34.19
N VAL A 996 -18.39 31.42 34.48
CA VAL A 996 -19.17 32.62 34.11
C VAL A 996 -18.37 33.45 33.10
N PRO A 997 -18.95 33.85 31.95
CA PRO A 997 -18.22 34.65 30.96
C PRO A 997 -17.80 36.02 31.54
N PRO A 998 -16.68 36.60 31.05
CA PRO A 998 -16.18 37.87 31.56
C PRO A 998 -17.18 39.01 31.30
N ALA A 999 -17.38 39.88 32.30
CA ALA A 999 -18.32 41.00 32.23
C ALA A 999 -17.93 42.00 31.13
N GLY A 1000 -18.83 42.23 30.17
CA GLY A 1000 -18.62 43.19 29.07
C GLY A 1000 -19.36 42.89 27.76
N ALA A 1001 -20.01 41.73 27.60
CA ALA A 1001 -20.86 41.44 26.45
C ALA A 1001 -22.33 41.73 26.78
N GLU A 1002 -22.79 42.96 26.58
CA GLU A 1002 -24.24 43.21 26.47
C GLU A 1002 -24.74 42.53 25.20
N ALA A 1003 -25.59 41.51 25.35
CA ALA A 1003 -26.31 40.95 24.23
C ALA A 1003 -27.23 42.03 23.64
N PRO A 1004 -27.27 42.25 22.31
CA PRO A 1004 -28.24 43.15 21.73
C PRO A 1004 -29.64 42.60 22.01
N THR A 1005 -30.45 43.39 22.72
CA THR A 1005 -31.88 43.09 22.95
C THR A 1005 -32.58 42.83 21.61
N PRO A 1006 -33.31 41.72 21.44
CA PRO A 1006 -34.01 41.43 20.19
C PRO A 1006 -35.26 42.31 20.09
N THR A 1007 -35.13 43.47 19.44
CA THR A 1007 -36.27 44.20 18.89
C THR A 1007 -36.56 43.66 17.50
N GLY A 1008 -37.49 42.72 17.39
CA GLY A 1008 -37.92 42.19 16.10
C GLY A 1008 -39.01 41.14 16.25
N THR A 1009 -40.25 41.54 15.99
CA THR A 1009 -41.46 40.72 15.91
C THR A 1009 -41.26 39.44 15.09
N ALA A 1010 -41.60 38.30 15.69
CA ALA A 1010 -41.60 36.98 15.07
C ALA A 1010 -42.65 36.85 13.95
N PRO A 1011 -42.32 36.21 12.81
CA PRO A 1011 -43.31 35.60 11.94
C PRO A 1011 -43.38 34.08 12.16
N GLY A 1012 -44.57 33.61 12.56
CA GLY A 1012 -45.19 32.35 12.14
C GLY A 1012 -44.44 31.03 12.35
N THR A 1013 -44.83 30.32 13.39
CA THR A 1013 -44.64 28.87 13.55
C THR A 1013 -45.34 28.09 12.42
N ALA A 1014 -44.61 27.23 11.72
CA ALA A 1014 -45.19 26.15 10.91
C ALA A 1014 -44.60 24.82 11.39
N ASP A 1015 -45.49 23.99 11.94
CA ASP A 1015 -45.33 22.58 12.28
C ASP A 1015 -44.78 21.74 11.12
N GLY A 1016 -44.03 20.70 11.46
CA GLY A 1016 -43.58 19.71 10.48
C GLY A 1016 -42.69 18.63 11.07
N SER A 1017 -43.27 17.75 11.89
CA SER A 1017 -42.71 16.47 12.29
C SER A 1017 -42.21 15.65 11.09
N LEU A 1018 -41.05 15.01 11.20
CA LEU A 1018 -40.77 13.78 10.46
C LEU A 1018 -39.87 12.85 11.30
N ALA A 1019 -40.41 11.65 11.48
CA ALA A 1019 -39.79 10.45 12.05
C ALA A 1019 -38.70 9.86 11.15
#